data_AF-A0A0G2DRQ3-F1
#
_entry.id   AF-A0A0G2DRQ3-F1
#
_cell.length_a   1.000
_cell.length_b   1.000
_cell.length_c   1.000
_cell.angle_alpha   90.00
_cell.angle_beta   90.00
_cell.angle_gamma   90.00
#
_symmetry.space_group_name_H-M   'P 1'
#
loop_
_entity.id
_entity.type
_entity.pdbx_description
1 polymer ?
#
loop_
_entity_poly.entity_id
_entity_poly.type
_entity_poly.pdbx_seq_one_letter_code
_entity_poly.pdbx_strand_id
1 'polypeptide(L)'
;MWDETSRDARVIIRGLEIGPLQELALREAGQRQLCFKVNWKPDIDLLGEEVQNCFRESLKSLEEDDSTNLKRVQDLQLAAAIYILEAVEHFDDESNEPKELAPHKQKYLDWLRMQARNYEKERIGHQLEEWDDIRKDATRRDAFLRNLEDSGPEGKLTVRMGSHIIPTLKAEQDALHLVFMDSLLEEYYSHMVGTDKVHALLSAYLDLYSHKNRDLRVCERSTRLRKYTFTDISSGSFEKAQVKFTKWREVLEFKALDIEKDLTGQGFEEVEGTYDVVIAANVLHATADLSLAMENVYRLLKPGGKLIIQEFTQPDFLPGPLSFGLLPNWWRSTEPSRQWGPLLTEKGWVAALREHGFEKSVLRLPDTLNPDLHVQSIIVATTQEEEKPQPDIDIKRTFVVTSGRPVLREQLVADNLAAQLMTMYAGKLDLKVRSLTSLEEHSLKDSCCIVTVELGNALLAGDIGSEEWTAMQKLLTTANGVIWTTMDPFENPKVGLSTGLLLAFEDSEKNESEMARHIRRIYRRHFVEGRDKNAEYLVRGNLVRTNRLVEAAYANDFISASCAKPVPQPQTFGADKSRALKLSIATPGQFDSLRFVDDPELANPLPENYIEVEIKAAGLNYRDVLAAKGEIPANVLGTEGAGFVTRVGPHVTDIELGDRVIVLSAECGTFQTYARTPRDAAIKIPEGMDFTVAAGLPVAFSLAYYSLVEVGRLKKRETCLIHAAAGGVGQAAVQIAKSQGAEIFATVSSEEKRDLLIEVYGIPKDQILSSRDLSFAKGIKRLTQDRGVDVVLNCLSGEALRRSWDCIAPFGRFVEIGNRDVFANANLSMEPFRRSATFTAVDLHSLLKLDLKTTARVLNHVMELWQQEEIKAATPTTVYNYSQIEEAFSLLQQGGHIGKVVLTANEDDVVNVVPKPRASIKLREDASYVLSGGFGGLCRSVAKSMALQGAQNLIFLSRSGASSDAAQELIEDLKRMGIRCEVFECDVSDDGVLLAALRSCEESGMPKIAGVIQGATQLKDSAFDSMSLEDYQAALAPKVRGSWNLHEYLPKDLDFFIMLSSSNAVDALAHYRRARGLPATTLDLGNVFSVGSTATNRETLNPNDLNKSDEETENNGIEEKCSC
;
A
#
# COMPACT_ATOMS: atom_id res chain seq x y z
N MET A 1 9.45 20.65 -38.49
CA MET A 1 9.03 19.94 -39.73
C MET A 1 9.67 20.60 -40.94
N TRP A 2 10.10 19.80 -41.91
CA TRP A 2 10.87 20.23 -43.07
C TRP A 2 10.03 20.08 -44.34
N ASP A 3 10.09 21.06 -45.25
CA ASP A 3 9.54 20.92 -46.60
C ASP A 3 10.64 20.32 -47.49
N GLU A 4 10.45 19.07 -47.90
CA GLU A 4 11.44 18.32 -48.69
C GLU A 4 11.76 18.97 -50.04
N THR A 5 10.81 19.73 -50.59
CA THR A 5 10.94 20.31 -51.93
C THR A 5 11.70 21.63 -51.89
N SER A 6 11.40 22.50 -50.92
CA SER A 6 12.07 23.81 -50.78
C SER A 6 13.32 23.75 -49.89
N ARG A 7 13.49 22.67 -49.13
CA ARG A 7 14.48 22.54 -48.04
C ARG A 7 14.43 23.65 -46.99
N ASP A 8 13.30 24.35 -46.87
CA ASP A 8 13.09 25.37 -45.85
C ASP A 8 12.36 24.79 -44.64
N ALA A 9 12.73 25.25 -43.45
CA ALA A 9 12.04 24.91 -42.22
C ALA A 9 10.69 25.63 -42.15
N ARG A 10 9.59 24.89 -42.38
CA ARG A 10 8.23 25.45 -42.31
C ARG A 10 7.71 25.62 -40.89
N VAL A 11 8.19 24.79 -39.97
CA VAL A 11 7.85 24.88 -38.54
C VAL A 11 9.12 24.68 -37.73
N ILE A 12 9.50 25.72 -37.00
CA ILE A 12 10.62 25.74 -36.05
C ILE A 12 10.03 25.74 -34.66
N ILE A 13 10.22 24.65 -33.92
CA ILE A 13 9.80 24.55 -32.52
C ILE A 13 11.03 24.86 -31.65
N ARG A 14 10.91 25.81 -30.73
CA ARG A 14 11.94 26.18 -29.76
C ARG A 14 11.41 25.90 -28.35
N GLY A 15 12.24 25.33 -27.47
CA GLY A 15 11.82 24.96 -26.12
C GLY A 15 11.16 23.58 -26.02
N LEU A 16 11.47 22.65 -26.92
CA LEU A 16 11.01 21.27 -26.82
C LEU A 16 11.84 20.52 -25.76
N GLU A 17 11.24 20.19 -24.62
CA GLU A 17 11.78 19.18 -23.71
C GLU A 17 11.31 17.80 -24.17
N ILE A 18 12.26 16.91 -24.44
CA ILE A 18 11.99 15.52 -24.79
C ILE A 18 12.38 14.67 -23.59
N GLY A 19 11.38 14.13 -22.89
CA GLY A 19 11.56 13.09 -21.88
C GLY A 19 11.41 11.70 -22.50
N PRO A 20 12.04 10.64 -21.94
CA PRO A 20 11.77 9.28 -22.36
C PRO A 20 10.28 8.97 -22.15
N LEU A 21 9.65 8.26 -23.09
CA LEU A 21 8.27 7.74 -22.92
C LEU A 21 8.13 6.88 -21.63
N GLN A 22 9.26 6.35 -21.14
CA GLN A 22 9.37 5.64 -19.87
C GLN A 22 9.10 6.51 -18.63
N GLU A 23 9.16 7.84 -18.69
CA GLU A 23 8.93 8.67 -17.51
C GLU A 23 7.45 8.83 -17.15
N LEU A 24 6.55 8.71 -18.15
CA LEU A 24 5.11 8.55 -17.93
C LEU A 24 4.79 7.16 -17.36
N ALA A 25 5.43 6.11 -17.89
CA ALA A 25 5.29 4.74 -17.35
C ALA A 25 5.85 4.61 -15.93
N LEU A 26 6.90 5.37 -15.56
CA LEU A 26 7.47 5.39 -14.21
C LEU A 26 6.62 6.19 -13.22
N ARG A 27 5.87 7.21 -13.66
CA ARG A 27 4.86 7.89 -12.82
C ARG A 27 3.70 6.96 -12.48
N GLU A 28 3.33 6.05 -13.38
CA GLU A 28 2.35 4.98 -13.13
C GLU A 28 2.93 3.77 -12.37
N ALA A 29 4.25 3.53 -12.48
CA ALA A 29 4.91 2.37 -11.88
C ALA A 29 4.88 2.36 -10.34
N GLY A 30 4.64 3.50 -9.68
CA GLY A 30 4.46 3.56 -8.23
C GLY A 30 3.26 2.77 -7.71
N GLN A 31 2.33 2.34 -8.59
CA GLN A 31 1.12 1.60 -8.24
C GLN A 31 0.94 0.26 -8.96
N ARG A 32 1.81 -0.14 -9.90
CA ARG A 32 1.63 -1.43 -10.60
C ARG A 32 2.08 -2.59 -9.70
N GLN A 33 1.16 -3.53 -9.45
CA GLN A 33 1.45 -4.79 -8.78
C GLN A 33 2.20 -5.71 -9.76
N LEU A 34 3.52 -5.76 -9.65
CA LEU A 34 4.39 -6.47 -10.62
C LEU A 34 4.66 -7.92 -10.23
N CYS A 35 4.70 -8.20 -8.92
CA CYS A 35 5.04 -9.49 -8.37
C CYS A 35 3.84 -10.17 -7.75
N PHE A 36 3.68 -11.43 -8.11
CA PHE A 36 2.67 -12.33 -7.57
C PHE A 36 3.34 -13.58 -7.01
N LYS A 37 2.65 -14.28 -6.12
CA LYS A 37 3.06 -15.58 -5.59
C LYS A 37 1.90 -16.55 -5.63
N VAL A 38 2.21 -17.83 -5.76
CA VAL A 38 1.24 -18.90 -5.60
C VAL A 38 0.99 -19.11 -4.11
N ASN A 39 -0.29 -19.03 -3.70
CA ASN A 39 -0.72 -19.27 -2.32
C ASN A 39 -1.59 -20.50 -2.25
N TRP A 40 -1.23 -21.46 -1.40
CA TRP A 40 -1.96 -22.71 -1.20
C TRP A 40 -2.76 -22.67 0.10
N LYS A 41 -4.06 -22.95 0.04
CA LYS A 41 -4.93 -23.04 1.23
C LYS A 41 -5.84 -24.26 1.16
N PRO A 42 -6.27 -24.82 2.31
CA PRO A 42 -7.24 -25.91 2.34
C PRO A 42 -8.50 -25.59 1.53
N ASP A 43 -8.96 -26.56 0.74
CA ASP A 43 -10.24 -26.45 0.05
C ASP A 43 -11.37 -26.76 1.01
N ILE A 44 -12.19 -25.75 1.28
CA ILE A 44 -13.26 -25.79 2.28
C ILE A 44 -14.33 -26.86 2.00
N ASP A 45 -14.60 -27.19 0.72
CA ASP A 45 -15.59 -28.22 0.35
C ASP A 45 -15.00 -29.64 0.43
N LEU A 46 -13.68 -29.74 0.40
CA LEU A 46 -12.93 -30.98 0.56
C LEU A 46 -12.39 -31.14 1.99
N LEU A 47 -12.97 -30.44 2.97
CA LEU A 47 -12.77 -30.73 4.39
C LEU A 47 -13.75 -31.82 4.85
N GLY A 48 -13.20 -32.89 5.44
CA GLY A 48 -13.94 -34.02 6.00
C GLY A 48 -14.02 -33.91 7.53
N GLU A 49 -13.64 -34.98 8.22
CA GLU A 49 -13.57 -35.01 9.69
C GLU A 49 -12.53 -34.02 10.26
N GLU A 50 -11.54 -33.67 9.43
CA GLU A 50 -10.48 -32.70 9.70
C GLU A 50 -10.95 -31.24 9.81
N VAL A 51 -12.19 -30.91 9.41
CA VAL A 51 -12.70 -29.53 9.31
C VAL A 51 -12.52 -28.74 10.61
N GLN A 52 -12.79 -29.37 11.76
CA GLN A 52 -12.66 -28.76 13.08
C GLN A 52 -11.21 -28.37 13.37
N ASN A 53 -10.27 -29.29 13.12
CA ASN A 53 -8.86 -29.06 13.39
C ASN A 53 -8.27 -28.00 12.45
N CYS A 54 -8.74 -27.95 11.20
CA CYS A 54 -8.33 -26.94 10.22
C CYS A 54 -8.61 -25.51 10.72
N PHE A 55 -9.78 -25.26 11.30
CA PHE A 55 -10.12 -23.93 11.81
C PHE A 55 -9.53 -23.64 13.18
N ARG A 56 -9.33 -24.64 14.05
CA ARG A 56 -8.70 -24.43 15.35
C ARG A 56 -7.27 -23.90 15.29
N GLU A 57 -6.56 -24.11 14.19
CA GLU A 57 -5.25 -23.48 14.03
C GLU A 57 -5.30 -21.95 14.13
N SER A 58 -6.42 -21.31 13.76
CA SER A 58 -6.61 -19.87 13.91
C SER A 58 -6.81 -19.43 15.36
N LEU A 59 -7.10 -20.36 16.26
CA LEU A 59 -7.30 -20.09 17.69
C LEU A 59 -6.00 -20.18 18.50
N LYS A 60 -4.90 -20.74 17.97
CA LYS A 60 -3.64 -20.96 18.70
C LYS A 60 -3.08 -19.69 19.35
N SER A 61 -3.24 -18.53 18.71
CA SER A 61 -2.77 -17.24 19.25
C SER A 61 -3.69 -16.66 20.34
N LEU A 62 -4.87 -17.25 20.53
CA LEU A 62 -5.92 -16.87 21.48
C LEU A 62 -6.15 -17.96 22.54
N GLU A 63 -5.30 -18.99 22.56
CA GLU A 63 -5.31 -20.01 23.61
C GLU A 63 -4.76 -19.37 24.89
N GLU A 64 -5.66 -19.11 25.84
CA GLU A 64 -5.35 -18.66 27.18
C GLU A 64 -5.38 -19.84 28.16
N ASP A 65 -4.94 -19.62 29.40
CA ASP A 65 -5.08 -20.60 30.46
C ASP A 65 -6.57 -20.86 30.77
N ASP A 66 -7.03 -22.07 30.42
CA ASP A 66 -8.38 -22.57 30.66
C ASP A 66 -8.81 -22.38 32.12
N SER A 67 -7.88 -22.42 33.09
CA SER A 67 -8.20 -22.24 34.50
C SER A 67 -8.63 -20.80 34.84
N THR A 68 -8.04 -19.81 34.18
CA THR A 68 -8.36 -18.39 34.37
C THR A 68 -9.72 -18.06 33.72
N ASN A 69 -9.97 -18.58 32.52
CA ASN A 69 -11.25 -18.41 31.85
C ASN A 69 -12.39 -19.13 32.57
N LEU A 70 -12.13 -20.33 33.11
CA LEU A 70 -13.11 -21.06 33.91
C LEU A 70 -13.48 -20.27 35.16
N LYS A 71 -12.50 -19.67 35.84
CA LYS A 71 -12.75 -18.83 37.01
C LYS A 71 -13.61 -17.61 36.65
N ARG A 72 -13.33 -16.94 35.52
CA ARG A 72 -14.14 -15.82 35.03
C ARG A 72 -15.58 -16.23 34.75
N VAL A 73 -15.80 -17.37 34.08
CA VAL A 73 -17.15 -17.92 33.82
C VAL A 73 -17.87 -18.25 35.13
N GLN A 74 -17.18 -18.88 36.09
CA GLN A 74 -17.70 -19.17 37.43
C GLN A 74 -18.11 -17.91 38.19
N ASP A 75 -17.26 -16.88 38.19
CA ASP A 75 -17.50 -15.65 38.92
C ASP A 75 -18.69 -14.87 38.31
N LEU A 76 -18.80 -14.84 36.99
CA LEU A 76 -19.96 -14.24 36.30
C LEU A 76 -21.27 -15.00 36.62
N GLN A 77 -21.25 -16.33 36.60
CA GLN A 77 -22.42 -17.15 36.95
C GLN A 77 -22.83 -16.96 38.42
N LEU A 78 -21.85 -16.88 39.35
CA LEU A 78 -22.11 -16.61 40.76
C LEU A 78 -22.77 -15.23 40.94
N ALA A 79 -22.22 -14.16 40.35
CA ALA A 79 -22.82 -12.84 40.47
C ALA A 79 -24.24 -12.78 39.93
N ALA A 80 -24.50 -13.43 38.78
CA ALA A 80 -25.85 -13.54 38.25
C ALA A 80 -26.78 -14.29 39.22
N ALA A 81 -26.32 -15.41 39.79
CA ALA A 81 -27.09 -16.17 40.78
C ALA A 81 -27.40 -15.35 42.05
N ILE A 82 -26.44 -14.57 42.57
CA ILE A 82 -26.65 -13.69 43.73
C ILE A 82 -27.79 -12.71 43.47
N TYR A 83 -27.75 -11.96 42.37
CA TYR A 83 -28.80 -10.98 42.05
C TYR A 83 -30.16 -11.63 41.77
N ILE A 84 -30.19 -12.80 41.13
CA ILE A 84 -31.43 -13.55 40.91
C ILE A 84 -32.07 -13.92 42.24
N LEU A 85 -31.28 -14.49 43.16
CA LEU A 85 -31.77 -14.97 44.44
C LEU A 85 -32.22 -13.81 45.33
N GLU A 86 -31.48 -12.70 45.36
CA GLU A 86 -31.87 -11.49 46.10
C GLU A 86 -33.17 -10.88 45.58
N ALA A 87 -33.35 -10.84 44.25
CA ALA A 87 -34.58 -10.34 43.64
C ALA A 87 -35.78 -11.25 43.99
N VAL A 88 -35.61 -12.58 43.92
CA VAL A 88 -36.67 -13.54 44.27
C VAL A 88 -37.01 -13.45 45.75
N GLU A 89 -36.02 -13.42 46.65
CA GLU A 89 -36.25 -13.24 48.10
C GLU A 89 -37.00 -11.94 48.41
N HIS A 90 -36.71 -10.86 47.70
CA HIS A 90 -37.39 -9.58 47.85
C HIS A 90 -38.87 -9.65 47.42
N PHE A 91 -39.17 -10.32 46.31
CA PHE A 91 -40.52 -10.39 45.72
C PHE A 91 -41.37 -11.57 46.20
N ASP A 92 -40.80 -12.55 46.90
CA ASP A 92 -41.55 -13.62 47.57
C ASP A 92 -42.22 -13.14 48.88
N ASP A 93 -41.86 -11.96 49.38
CA ASP A 93 -42.66 -11.21 50.36
C ASP A 93 -43.84 -10.53 49.66
N GLU A 94 -45.07 -10.98 49.94
CA GLU A 94 -46.32 -10.44 49.36
C GLU A 94 -46.46 -8.91 49.51
N SER A 95 -45.81 -8.30 50.51
CA SER A 95 -45.84 -6.84 50.71
C SER A 95 -45.01 -6.07 49.68
N ASN A 96 -44.08 -6.73 49.00
CA ASN A 96 -43.15 -6.18 48.02
C ASN A 96 -43.50 -6.52 46.57
N GLU A 97 -44.48 -7.40 46.33
CA GLU A 97 -44.87 -7.82 44.99
C GLU A 97 -45.53 -6.66 44.21
N PRO A 98 -45.08 -6.36 42.97
CA PRO A 98 -45.65 -5.25 42.21
C PRO A 98 -47.10 -5.55 41.80
N LYS A 99 -48.02 -4.61 42.05
CA LYS A 99 -49.46 -4.81 41.80
C LYS A 99 -49.83 -4.92 40.32
N GLU A 100 -49.03 -4.33 39.43
CA GLU A 100 -49.26 -4.35 37.99
C GLU A 100 -47.92 -4.35 37.25
N LEU A 101 -47.59 -5.46 36.58
CA LEU A 101 -46.37 -5.62 35.78
C LEU A 101 -46.72 -5.65 34.29
N ALA A 102 -45.88 -5.00 33.48
CA ALA A 102 -45.93 -5.21 32.04
C ALA A 102 -45.66 -6.69 31.70
N PRO A 103 -46.25 -7.26 30.63
CA PRO A 103 -46.16 -8.69 30.33
C PRO A 103 -44.73 -9.25 30.25
N HIS A 104 -43.78 -8.47 29.71
CA HIS A 104 -42.37 -8.88 29.64
C HIS A 104 -41.68 -8.92 31.02
N LYS A 105 -42.05 -7.99 31.93
CA LYS A 105 -41.52 -7.96 33.31
C LYS A 105 -42.06 -9.14 34.12
N GLN A 106 -43.30 -9.55 33.88
CA GLN A 106 -43.85 -10.77 34.47
C GLN A 106 -43.06 -12.01 34.03
N LYS A 107 -42.82 -12.15 32.71
CA LYS A 107 -41.99 -13.25 32.19
C LYS A 107 -40.58 -13.26 32.78
N TYR A 108 -39.96 -12.08 32.95
CA TYR A 108 -38.66 -11.94 33.60
C TYR A 108 -38.70 -12.41 35.06
N LEU A 109 -39.70 -11.99 35.85
CA LEU A 109 -39.87 -12.43 37.23
C LEU A 109 -40.09 -13.95 37.34
N ASP A 110 -40.90 -14.52 36.44
CA ASP A 110 -41.13 -15.97 36.39
C ASP A 110 -39.84 -16.74 36.03
N TRP A 111 -39.02 -16.18 35.15
CA TRP A 111 -37.70 -16.69 34.82
C TRP A 111 -36.74 -16.60 36.00
N LEU A 112 -36.70 -15.49 36.76
CA LEU A 112 -35.91 -15.37 37.99
C LEU A 112 -36.30 -16.47 39.00
N ARG A 113 -37.59 -16.65 39.25
CA ARG A 113 -38.12 -17.72 40.12
C ARG A 113 -37.75 -19.12 39.61
N MET A 114 -37.73 -19.33 38.29
CA MET A 114 -37.27 -20.58 37.69
C MET A 114 -35.78 -20.82 37.98
N GLN A 115 -34.93 -19.81 37.80
CA GLN A 115 -33.50 -19.94 38.05
C GLN A 115 -33.16 -20.08 39.54
N ALA A 116 -33.89 -19.42 40.43
CA ALA A 116 -33.77 -19.65 41.88
C ALA A 116 -34.06 -21.12 42.25
N ARG A 117 -35.11 -21.73 41.69
CA ARG A 117 -35.39 -23.17 41.85
C ARG A 117 -34.32 -24.06 41.23
N ASN A 118 -33.66 -23.62 40.16
CA ASN A 118 -32.55 -24.36 39.57
C ASN A 118 -31.31 -24.31 40.46
N TYR A 119 -31.04 -23.17 41.09
CA TYR A 119 -29.96 -23.01 42.08
C TYR A 119 -30.16 -23.96 43.28
N GLU A 120 -31.37 -24.02 43.84
CA GLU A 120 -31.69 -24.95 44.95
C GLU A 120 -31.51 -26.43 44.58
N LYS A 121 -31.62 -26.76 43.29
CA LYS A 121 -31.49 -28.12 42.76
C LYS A 121 -30.10 -28.42 42.20
N GLU A 122 -29.13 -27.51 42.39
CA GLU A 122 -27.77 -27.61 41.86
C GLU A 122 -27.75 -27.81 40.33
N ARG A 123 -28.61 -27.07 39.63
CA ARG A 123 -28.76 -27.11 38.17
C ARG A 123 -28.17 -25.90 37.46
N ILE A 124 -27.55 -24.98 38.19
CA ILE A 124 -26.83 -23.85 37.59
C ILE A 124 -25.43 -24.31 37.17
N GLY A 125 -25.04 -23.97 35.95
CA GLY A 125 -23.71 -24.30 35.42
C GLY A 125 -22.60 -23.74 36.32
N HIS A 126 -21.60 -24.57 36.61
CA HIS A 126 -20.44 -24.24 37.46
C HIS A 126 -20.77 -23.84 38.91
N GLN A 127 -21.93 -24.22 39.44
CA GLN A 127 -22.27 -23.98 40.84
C GLN A 127 -21.30 -24.72 41.77
N LEU A 128 -20.60 -23.97 42.64
CA LEU A 128 -19.64 -24.51 43.62
C LEU A 128 -20.21 -24.42 45.04
N GLU A 129 -19.77 -25.30 45.93
CA GLU A 129 -20.19 -25.29 47.35
C GLU A 129 -19.90 -23.95 48.04
N GLU A 130 -18.80 -23.29 47.69
CA GLU A 130 -18.36 -22.00 48.26
C GLU A 130 -19.24 -20.80 47.87
N TRP A 131 -20.13 -20.95 46.88
CA TRP A 131 -21.02 -19.87 46.45
C TRP A 131 -21.94 -19.39 47.56
N ASP A 132 -22.45 -20.32 48.37
CA ASP A 132 -23.30 -20.03 49.51
C ASP A 132 -22.57 -19.25 50.60
N ASP A 133 -21.27 -19.51 50.80
CA ASP A 133 -20.44 -18.79 51.77
C ASP A 133 -20.20 -17.34 51.35
N ILE A 134 -20.04 -17.09 50.04
CA ILE A 134 -19.88 -15.74 49.49
C ILE A 134 -21.22 -15.00 49.53
N ARG A 135 -22.31 -15.64 49.11
CA ARG A 135 -23.64 -15.03 49.05
C ARG A 135 -24.18 -14.64 50.43
N LYS A 136 -24.04 -15.51 51.44
CA LYS A 136 -24.64 -15.31 52.77
C LYS A 136 -23.87 -14.28 53.63
N ASP A 137 -22.60 -14.03 53.32
CA ASP A 137 -21.78 -13.02 54.00
C ASP A 137 -21.78 -11.71 53.20
N ALA A 138 -22.47 -10.69 53.72
CA ALA A 138 -22.59 -9.38 53.07
C ALA A 138 -21.23 -8.72 52.75
N THR A 139 -20.22 -8.90 53.60
CA THR A 139 -18.89 -8.30 53.38
C THR A 139 -18.18 -8.98 52.23
N ARG A 140 -18.24 -10.32 52.17
CA ARG A 140 -17.63 -11.11 51.09
C ARG A 140 -18.36 -10.90 49.77
N ARG A 141 -19.69 -10.91 49.78
CA ARG A 141 -20.54 -10.63 48.63
C ARG A 141 -20.22 -9.26 48.00
N ASP A 142 -20.25 -8.20 48.81
CA ASP A 142 -20.06 -6.83 48.30
C ASP A 142 -18.62 -6.62 47.79
N ALA A 143 -17.62 -7.26 48.42
CA ALA A 143 -16.24 -7.25 47.93
C ALA A 143 -16.09 -8.01 46.61
N PHE A 144 -16.74 -9.16 46.48
CA PHE A 144 -16.75 -9.97 45.26
C PHE A 144 -17.38 -9.21 44.07
N LEU A 145 -18.57 -8.63 44.26
CA LEU A 145 -19.27 -7.90 43.20
C LEU A 145 -18.50 -6.68 42.72
N ARG A 146 -17.83 -5.93 43.63
CA ARG A 146 -16.94 -4.82 43.25
C ARG A 146 -15.76 -5.31 42.39
N ASN A 147 -15.10 -6.40 42.80
CA ASN A 147 -13.99 -6.96 42.03
C ASN A 147 -14.44 -7.44 40.64
N LEU A 148 -15.66 -8.01 40.53
CA LEU A 148 -16.22 -8.43 39.26
C LEU A 148 -16.57 -7.24 38.36
N GLU A 149 -17.11 -6.15 38.92
CA GLU A 149 -17.36 -4.91 38.18
C GLU A 149 -16.05 -4.38 37.56
N ASP A 150 -14.91 -4.50 38.24
CA ASP A 150 -13.62 -4.07 37.69
C ASP A 150 -12.99 -5.06 36.68
N SER A 151 -13.55 -6.26 36.53
CA SER A 151 -12.95 -7.36 35.74
C SER A 151 -13.10 -7.23 34.21
N GLY A 152 -14.05 -6.42 33.73
CA GLY A 152 -14.32 -6.26 32.29
C GLY A 152 -15.76 -5.84 31.99
N PRO A 153 -16.09 -5.61 30.70
CA PRO A 153 -17.40 -5.10 30.31
C PRO A 153 -18.56 -6.03 30.67
N GLU A 154 -18.36 -7.36 30.67
CA GLU A 154 -19.37 -8.35 31.08
C GLU A 154 -19.66 -8.26 32.57
N GLY A 155 -18.61 -8.14 33.38
CA GLY A 155 -18.74 -7.98 34.83
C GLY A 155 -19.46 -6.68 35.19
N LYS A 156 -19.06 -5.57 34.55
CA LYS A 156 -19.74 -4.26 34.68
C LYS A 156 -21.21 -4.34 34.31
N LEU A 157 -21.54 -4.94 33.17
CA LEU A 157 -22.92 -5.03 32.71
C LEU A 157 -23.75 -5.94 33.63
N THR A 158 -23.18 -7.04 34.11
CA THR A 158 -23.84 -7.97 35.04
C THR A 158 -24.15 -7.28 36.37
N VAL A 159 -23.19 -6.57 36.96
CA VAL A 159 -23.35 -5.85 38.23
C VAL A 159 -24.32 -4.67 38.09
N ARG A 160 -24.19 -3.89 37.01
CA ARG A 160 -25.07 -2.75 36.73
C ARG A 160 -26.52 -3.20 36.58
N MET A 161 -26.79 -4.16 35.71
CA MET A 161 -28.16 -4.61 35.47
C MET A 161 -28.70 -5.39 36.66
N GLY A 162 -27.89 -6.26 37.28
CA GLY A 162 -28.26 -7.05 38.44
C GLY A 162 -28.69 -6.21 39.64
N SER A 163 -27.91 -5.18 39.99
CA SER A 163 -28.25 -4.26 41.09
C SER A 163 -29.51 -3.43 40.86
N HIS A 164 -29.99 -3.36 39.61
CA HIS A 164 -31.14 -2.56 39.20
C HIS A 164 -32.38 -3.41 38.90
N ILE A 165 -32.34 -4.74 39.11
CA ILE A 165 -33.50 -5.63 38.92
C ILE A 165 -34.71 -5.18 39.73
N ILE A 166 -34.54 -4.99 41.04
CA ILE A 166 -35.64 -4.61 41.96
C ILE A 166 -36.20 -3.22 41.60
N PRO A 167 -35.38 -2.15 41.47
CA PRO A 167 -35.85 -0.84 41.02
C PRO A 167 -36.59 -0.87 39.67
N THR A 168 -36.08 -1.60 38.68
CA THR A 168 -36.72 -1.70 37.36
C THR A 168 -38.07 -2.43 37.41
N LEU A 169 -38.18 -3.52 38.18
CA LEU A 169 -39.44 -4.24 38.36
C LEU A 169 -40.48 -3.40 39.12
N LYS A 170 -40.05 -2.53 40.04
CA LYS A 170 -40.89 -1.53 40.71
C LYS A 170 -41.21 -0.29 39.87
N ALA A 171 -40.70 -0.23 38.63
CA ALA A 171 -40.81 0.93 37.73
C ALA A 171 -40.19 2.23 38.29
N GLU A 172 -39.21 2.12 39.19
CA GLU A 172 -38.45 3.24 39.74
C GLU A 172 -37.35 3.71 38.77
N GLN A 173 -36.89 2.81 37.89
CA GLN A 173 -35.85 3.06 36.89
C GLN A 173 -36.15 2.36 35.57
N ASP A 174 -35.64 2.93 34.47
CA ASP A 174 -35.77 2.37 33.13
C ASP A 174 -34.52 1.58 32.73
N ALA A 175 -34.68 0.30 32.41
CA ALA A 175 -33.60 -0.58 31.98
C ALA A 175 -32.98 -0.18 30.64
N LEU A 176 -33.75 0.42 29.72
CA LEU A 176 -33.19 0.91 28.46
C LEU A 176 -32.16 2.01 28.71
N HIS A 177 -32.46 2.94 29.62
CA HIS A 177 -31.52 3.99 30.00
C HIS A 177 -30.21 3.41 30.56
N LEU A 178 -30.26 2.36 31.37
CA LEU A 178 -29.08 1.74 32.00
C LEU A 178 -28.14 1.06 30.99
N VAL A 179 -28.71 0.45 29.95
CA VAL A 179 -27.96 -0.25 28.91
C VAL A 179 -27.33 0.72 27.91
N PHE A 180 -28.00 1.84 27.61
CA PHE A 180 -27.57 2.84 26.62
C PHE A 180 -26.94 4.11 27.21
N MET A 181 -26.62 4.11 28.51
CA MET A 181 -26.08 5.29 29.20
C MET A 181 -24.67 5.68 28.72
N ASP A 182 -23.86 4.68 28.33
CA ASP A 182 -22.46 4.81 27.93
C ASP A 182 -22.10 3.80 26.82
N SER A 183 -20.81 3.71 26.44
CA SER A 183 -20.30 2.78 25.43
C SER A 183 -20.25 1.32 25.89
N LEU A 184 -20.73 0.99 27.10
CA LEU A 184 -20.55 -0.34 27.69
C LEU A 184 -21.19 -1.45 26.84
N LEU A 185 -22.31 -1.18 26.17
CA LEU A 185 -22.95 -2.16 25.28
C LEU A 185 -22.08 -2.48 24.06
N GLU A 186 -21.44 -1.47 23.46
CA GLU A 186 -20.51 -1.67 22.34
C GLU A 186 -19.26 -2.44 22.77
N GLU A 187 -18.75 -2.13 23.97
CA GLU A 187 -17.61 -2.82 24.58
C GLU A 187 -17.94 -4.29 24.92
N TYR A 188 -19.13 -4.55 25.46
CA TYR A 188 -19.62 -5.91 25.75
C TYR A 188 -19.62 -6.79 24.50
N TYR A 189 -20.24 -6.34 23.40
CA TYR A 189 -20.27 -7.13 22.17
C TYR A 189 -18.88 -7.30 21.54
N SER A 190 -17.94 -6.40 21.83
CA SER A 190 -16.57 -6.46 21.30
C SER A 190 -15.64 -7.38 22.09
N HIS A 191 -15.87 -7.57 23.39
CA HIS A 191 -14.91 -8.18 24.32
C HIS A 191 -15.44 -9.30 25.20
N MET A 192 -16.68 -9.71 25.00
CA MET A 192 -17.27 -10.80 25.77
C MET A 192 -16.62 -12.15 25.54
N VAL A 193 -16.85 -13.04 26.51
CA VAL A 193 -16.28 -14.40 26.53
C VAL A 193 -16.60 -15.12 25.22
N GLY A 194 -15.56 -15.51 24.49
CA GLY A 194 -15.65 -16.22 23.22
C GLY A 194 -15.61 -15.34 21.98
N THR A 195 -15.91 -14.04 22.04
CA THR A 195 -16.04 -13.17 20.85
C THR A 195 -14.78 -13.14 20.00
N ASP A 196 -13.59 -12.97 20.58
CA ASP A 196 -12.34 -12.93 19.82
C ASP A 196 -12.08 -14.26 19.08
N LYS A 197 -12.42 -15.39 19.72
CA LYS A 197 -12.28 -16.73 19.15
C LYS A 197 -13.26 -16.93 18.01
N VAL A 198 -14.52 -16.54 18.18
CA VAL A 198 -15.55 -16.58 17.13
C VAL A 198 -15.15 -15.70 15.96
N HIS A 199 -14.71 -14.45 16.18
CA HIS A 199 -14.24 -13.59 15.09
C HIS A 199 -13.03 -14.16 14.34
N ALA A 200 -12.09 -14.82 15.04
CA ALA A 200 -10.98 -15.52 14.42
C ALA A 200 -11.44 -16.72 13.56
N LEU A 201 -12.43 -17.48 14.03
CA LEU A 201 -13.05 -18.57 13.27
C LEU A 201 -13.80 -18.04 12.04
N LEU A 202 -14.56 -16.94 12.19
CA LEU A 202 -15.29 -16.30 11.10
C LEU A 202 -14.32 -15.84 10.01
N SER A 203 -13.26 -15.15 10.42
CA SER A 203 -12.21 -14.69 9.51
C SER A 203 -11.54 -15.86 8.79
N ALA A 204 -11.23 -16.95 9.49
CA ALA A 204 -10.63 -18.13 8.88
C ALA A 204 -11.57 -18.81 7.87
N TYR A 205 -12.87 -18.93 8.20
CA TYR A 205 -13.87 -19.47 7.29
C TYR A 205 -14.02 -18.62 6.03
N LEU A 206 -14.20 -17.30 6.18
CA LEU A 206 -14.34 -16.38 5.05
C LEU A 206 -13.08 -16.33 4.19
N ASP A 207 -11.90 -16.44 4.79
CA ASP A 207 -10.62 -16.50 4.07
C ASP A 207 -10.51 -17.75 3.19
N LEU A 208 -10.87 -18.94 3.69
CA LEU A 208 -10.92 -20.16 2.86
C LEU A 208 -12.02 -20.11 1.81
N TYR A 209 -13.21 -19.60 2.17
CA TYR A 209 -14.35 -19.53 1.24
C TYR A 209 -14.07 -18.56 0.07
N SER A 210 -13.46 -17.40 0.36
CA SER A 210 -13.03 -16.42 -0.66
C SER A 210 -11.71 -16.80 -1.35
N HIS A 211 -10.94 -17.73 -0.77
CA HIS A 211 -9.84 -18.37 -1.48
C HIS A 211 -10.38 -19.19 -2.66
N LYS A 212 -11.42 -19.98 -2.41
CA LYS A 212 -12.06 -20.82 -3.40
C LYS A 212 -12.88 -20.02 -4.42
N ASN A 213 -13.78 -19.17 -3.94
CA ASN A 213 -14.76 -18.44 -4.75
C ASN A 213 -14.32 -16.98 -4.99
N ARG A 214 -14.33 -16.52 -6.24
CA ARG A 214 -14.03 -15.12 -6.62
C ARG A 214 -15.33 -14.33 -6.79
N ASP A 215 -15.22 -13.00 -6.71
CA ASP A 215 -16.29 -12.02 -6.96
C ASP A 215 -17.55 -12.17 -6.10
N LEU A 216 -17.35 -12.51 -4.83
CA LEU A 216 -18.44 -12.76 -3.90
C LEU A 216 -19.27 -11.49 -3.64
N ARG A 217 -20.60 -11.64 -3.65
CA ARG A 217 -21.57 -10.70 -3.08
C ARG A 217 -21.89 -11.15 -1.66
N VAL A 218 -21.45 -10.37 -0.67
CA VAL A 218 -21.43 -10.78 0.74
C VAL A 218 -22.05 -9.74 1.66
N CYS A 219 -22.41 -10.18 2.86
CA CYS A 219 -22.90 -9.38 3.96
C CYS A 219 -22.05 -9.49 5.28
N GLU A 220 -20.75 -9.91 5.35
CA GLU A 220 -19.60 -9.27 6.13
C GLU A 220 -18.17 -9.61 5.58
N ARG A 221 -17.23 -8.64 5.59
CA ARG A 221 -15.75 -8.59 5.23
C ARG A 221 -15.09 -9.65 4.28
N SER A 222 -14.36 -9.19 3.24
CA SER A 222 -13.22 -9.86 2.54
C SER A 222 -12.57 -8.94 1.47
N THR A 223 -11.29 -9.14 1.09
CA THR A 223 -10.57 -8.35 0.07
C THR A 223 -10.82 -8.78 -1.38
N ARG A 224 -11.63 -9.83 -1.59
CA ARG A 224 -12.05 -10.34 -2.91
C ARG A 224 -13.56 -10.16 -3.15
N LEU A 225 -14.12 -9.18 -2.47
CA LEU A 225 -15.53 -8.83 -2.51
C LEU A 225 -15.82 -7.99 -3.74
N ARG A 226 -16.84 -8.40 -4.51
CA ARG A 226 -17.37 -7.56 -5.58
C ARG A 226 -18.33 -6.51 -5.03
N LYS A 227 -19.17 -6.90 -4.07
CA LYS A 227 -20.18 -6.04 -3.47
C LYS A 227 -20.50 -6.49 -2.06
N TYR A 228 -20.82 -5.51 -1.23
CA TYR A 228 -21.16 -5.68 0.15
C TYR A 228 -22.39 -4.88 0.53
N THR A 229 -23.43 -5.50 1.10
CA THR A 229 -24.61 -4.78 1.58
C THR A 229 -24.65 -4.80 3.10
N PHE A 230 -24.37 -3.67 3.75
CA PHE A 230 -24.55 -3.48 5.19
C PHE A 230 -26.02 -3.15 5.47
N THR A 231 -26.64 -3.87 6.41
CA THR A 231 -28.05 -3.69 6.74
C THR A 231 -28.33 -3.43 8.21
N ASP A 232 -29.33 -2.60 8.47
CA ASP A 232 -29.89 -2.34 9.81
C ASP A 232 -31.41 -2.11 9.65
N ILE A 233 -32.20 -2.30 10.71
CA ILE A 233 -33.67 -2.12 10.70
C ILE A 233 -34.04 -0.68 10.32
N SER A 234 -33.14 0.28 10.60
CA SER A 234 -33.32 1.70 10.24
C SER A 234 -32.01 2.35 9.78
N SER A 235 -32.12 3.50 9.10
CA SER A 235 -30.95 4.24 8.62
C SER A 235 -30.15 4.96 9.71
N GLY A 236 -30.60 4.95 10.97
CA GLY A 236 -30.02 5.74 12.07
C GLY A 236 -28.55 5.43 12.37
N SER A 237 -28.06 4.23 12.05
CA SER A 237 -26.68 3.80 12.32
C SER A 237 -25.72 4.05 11.14
N PHE A 238 -26.24 4.40 9.96
CA PHE A 238 -25.44 4.39 8.72
C PHE A 238 -24.39 5.49 8.67
N GLU A 239 -24.64 6.68 9.20
CA GLU A 239 -23.65 7.78 9.19
C GLU A 239 -22.38 7.40 9.94
N LYS A 240 -22.52 6.84 11.15
CA LYS A 240 -21.38 6.34 11.94
C LYS A 240 -20.64 5.21 11.23
N ALA A 241 -21.39 4.29 10.61
CA ALA A 241 -20.81 3.17 9.87
C ALA A 241 -20.05 3.64 8.62
N GLN A 242 -20.56 4.62 7.87
CA GLN A 242 -19.88 5.20 6.70
C GLN A 242 -18.53 5.85 7.06
N VAL A 243 -18.47 6.55 8.20
CA VAL A 243 -17.21 7.10 8.72
C VAL A 243 -16.25 5.97 9.10
N LYS A 244 -16.72 4.95 9.83
CA LYS A 244 -15.90 3.80 10.25
C LYS A 244 -15.34 3.02 9.06
N PHE A 245 -16.12 2.91 7.98
CA PHE A 245 -15.78 2.07 6.83
C PHE A 245 -15.39 2.84 5.56
N THR A 246 -14.93 4.10 5.69
CA THR A 246 -14.59 4.97 4.55
C THR A 246 -13.61 4.34 3.55
N LYS A 247 -12.68 3.49 4.01
CA LYS A 247 -11.71 2.77 3.16
C LYS A 247 -12.36 1.80 2.15
N TRP A 248 -13.61 1.41 2.37
CA TRP A 248 -14.31 0.37 1.60
C TRP A 248 -15.53 0.91 0.85
N ARG A 249 -15.64 2.23 0.71
CA ARG A 249 -16.78 2.91 0.07
C ARG A 249 -17.12 2.43 -1.35
N GLU A 250 -16.16 1.85 -2.05
CA GLU A 250 -16.33 1.38 -3.43
C GLU A 250 -17.02 0.02 -3.52
N VAL A 251 -16.96 -0.77 -2.44
CA VAL A 251 -17.60 -2.10 -2.36
C VAL A 251 -18.79 -2.14 -1.40
N LEU A 252 -18.91 -1.19 -0.48
CA LEU A 252 -19.97 -1.09 0.53
C LEU A 252 -21.21 -0.31 0.06
N GLU A 253 -22.38 -0.91 0.26
CA GLU A 253 -23.70 -0.29 0.14
C GLU A 253 -24.43 -0.40 1.48
N PHE A 254 -25.21 0.62 1.85
CA PHE A 254 -26.02 0.63 3.07
C PHE A 254 -27.50 0.58 2.70
N LYS A 255 -28.25 -0.38 3.24
CA LYS A 255 -29.69 -0.54 2.98
C LYS A 255 -30.44 -0.91 4.26
N ALA A 256 -31.62 -0.32 4.48
CA ALA A 256 -32.46 -0.73 5.59
C ALA A 256 -33.12 -2.09 5.29
N LEU A 257 -33.06 -3.03 6.23
CA LEU A 257 -33.70 -4.34 6.12
C LEU A 257 -34.26 -4.78 7.47
N ASP A 258 -35.57 -4.98 7.51
CA ASP A 258 -36.26 -5.67 8.58
C ASP A 258 -36.59 -7.09 8.12
N ILE A 259 -35.81 -8.07 8.60
CA ILE A 259 -35.91 -9.47 8.18
C ILE A 259 -37.20 -10.14 8.65
N GLU A 260 -37.92 -9.53 9.60
CA GLU A 260 -39.23 -10.00 10.09
C GLU A 260 -40.39 -9.58 9.16
N LYS A 261 -40.12 -8.80 8.12
CA LYS A 261 -41.10 -8.37 7.12
C LYS A 261 -40.78 -8.98 5.76
N ASP A 262 -41.79 -9.06 4.91
CA ASP A 262 -41.59 -9.52 3.54
C ASP A 262 -40.55 -8.65 2.81
N LEU A 263 -39.73 -9.27 1.96
CA LEU A 263 -38.66 -8.58 1.23
C LEU A 263 -39.23 -7.56 0.22
N THR A 264 -40.50 -7.71 -0.18
CA THR A 264 -41.21 -6.77 -1.07
C THR A 264 -41.49 -5.44 -0.37
N GLY A 265 -41.08 -4.34 -1.00
CA GLY A 265 -41.17 -2.98 -0.52
C GLY A 265 -39.91 -2.50 0.23
N GLN A 266 -38.93 -3.37 0.48
CA GLN A 266 -37.69 -3.02 1.19
C GLN A 266 -36.49 -2.79 0.25
N GLY A 267 -36.66 -2.94 -1.08
CA GLY A 267 -35.59 -2.75 -2.06
C GLY A 267 -34.66 -3.95 -2.21
N PHE A 268 -35.18 -5.15 -1.88
CA PHE A 268 -34.50 -6.44 -1.96
C PHE A 268 -35.12 -7.39 -3.01
N GLU A 269 -36.19 -7.00 -3.68
CA GLU A 269 -36.90 -7.81 -4.67
C GLU A 269 -36.03 -8.14 -5.89
N GLU A 270 -35.24 -7.16 -6.34
CA GLU A 270 -34.34 -7.31 -7.49
C GLU A 270 -33.08 -8.13 -7.17
N VAL A 271 -32.83 -8.40 -5.88
CA VAL A 271 -31.64 -9.13 -5.39
C VAL A 271 -31.99 -10.43 -4.66
N GLU A 272 -33.25 -10.84 -4.68
CA GLU A 272 -33.69 -12.15 -4.18
C GLU A 272 -32.95 -13.28 -4.92
N GLY A 273 -32.41 -14.24 -4.18
CA GLY A 273 -31.63 -15.35 -4.72
C GLY A 273 -30.28 -14.97 -5.33
N THR A 274 -29.73 -13.79 -5.01
CA THR A 274 -28.46 -13.31 -5.62
C THR A 274 -27.25 -13.30 -4.68
N TYR A 275 -27.44 -13.42 -3.37
CA TYR A 275 -26.34 -13.35 -2.41
C TYR A 275 -25.60 -14.70 -2.30
N ASP A 276 -24.27 -14.64 -2.32
CA ASP A 276 -23.41 -15.81 -2.09
C ASP A 276 -23.34 -16.17 -0.60
N VAL A 277 -23.28 -15.13 0.24
CA VAL A 277 -23.11 -15.26 1.69
C VAL A 277 -23.97 -14.22 2.41
N VAL A 278 -24.79 -14.69 3.35
CA VAL A 278 -25.49 -13.85 4.35
C VAL A 278 -24.84 -14.11 5.69
N ILE A 279 -24.44 -13.04 6.38
CA ILE A 279 -23.83 -13.11 7.71
C ILE A 279 -24.80 -12.47 8.71
N ALA A 280 -25.08 -13.20 9.78
CA ALA A 280 -25.97 -12.78 10.84
C ALA A 280 -25.27 -12.97 12.19
N ALA A 281 -24.82 -11.88 12.80
CA ALA A 281 -24.12 -11.88 14.07
C ALA A 281 -25.01 -11.33 15.19
N ASN A 282 -25.47 -12.20 16.09
CA ASN A 282 -26.31 -11.87 17.24
C ASN A 282 -27.59 -11.09 16.88
N VAL A 283 -28.23 -11.44 15.76
CA VAL A 283 -29.43 -10.73 15.25
C VAL A 283 -30.63 -11.65 15.02
N LEU A 284 -30.42 -12.93 14.68
CA LEU A 284 -31.53 -13.82 14.33
C LEU A 284 -32.22 -14.36 15.58
N HIS A 285 -31.50 -14.50 16.69
CA HIS A 285 -32.13 -14.86 17.97
C HIS A 285 -33.20 -13.84 18.40
N ALA A 286 -33.00 -12.55 18.10
CA ALA A 286 -33.82 -11.44 18.59
C ALA A 286 -35.14 -11.21 17.81
N THR A 287 -35.47 -12.07 16.84
CA THR A 287 -36.73 -12.00 16.07
C THR A 287 -37.91 -12.61 16.85
N ALA A 288 -39.10 -12.07 16.63
CA ALA A 288 -40.35 -12.58 17.21
C ALA A 288 -40.81 -13.89 16.57
N ASP A 289 -40.55 -14.05 15.26
CA ASP A 289 -40.81 -15.25 14.46
C ASP A 289 -39.52 -15.65 13.74
N LEU A 290 -38.87 -16.69 14.25
CA LEU A 290 -37.63 -17.22 13.66
C LEU A 290 -37.90 -17.92 12.34
N SER A 291 -39.06 -18.57 12.19
CA SER A 291 -39.39 -19.28 10.95
C SER A 291 -39.50 -18.30 9.79
N LEU A 292 -40.27 -17.21 9.96
CA LEU A 292 -40.38 -16.15 8.96
C LEU A 292 -39.02 -15.51 8.62
N ALA A 293 -38.20 -15.23 9.65
CA ALA A 293 -36.86 -14.68 9.43
C ALA A 293 -35.97 -15.66 8.64
N MET A 294 -36.02 -16.97 8.94
CA MET A 294 -35.27 -17.99 8.21
C MET A 294 -35.75 -18.13 6.77
N GLU A 295 -37.06 -18.06 6.51
CA GLU A 295 -37.62 -18.08 5.14
C GLU A 295 -37.09 -16.90 4.32
N ASN A 296 -37.10 -15.68 4.87
CA ASN A 296 -36.59 -14.50 4.18
C ASN A 296 -35.07 -14.57 3.95
N VAL A 297 -34.29 -15.08 4.92
CA VAL A 297 -32.86 -15.30 4.73
C VAL A 297 -32.59 -16.33 3.64
N TYR A 298 -33.36 -17.42 3.60
CA TYR A 298 -33.24 -18.44 2.55
C TYR A 298 -33.52 -17.85 1.17
N ARG A 299 -34.54 -16.99 1.05
CA ARG A 299 -34.89 -16.29 -0.20
C ARG A 299 -33.79 -15.34 -0.69
N LEU A 300 -33.03 -14.71 0.19
CA LEU A 300 -31.91 -13.83 -0.20
C LEU A 300 -30.73 -14.60 -0.82
N LEU A 301 -30.53 -15.84 -0.38
CA LEU A 301 -29.40 -16.67 -0.79
C LEU A 301 -29.66 -17.35 -2.14
N LYS A 302 -28.65 -17.33 -3.01
CA LYS A 302 -28.67 -18.15 -4.23
C LYS A 302 -28.65 -19.65 -3.89
N PRO A 303 -29.02 -20.55 -4.81
CA PRO A 303 -28.78 -21.98 -4.64
C PRO A 303 -27.29 -22.28 -4.37
N GLY A 304 -26.99 -23.03 -3.30
CA GLY A 304 -25.62 -23.30 -2.83
C GLY A 304 -24.98 -22.17 -2.01
N GLY A 305 -25.69 -21.06 -1.80
CA GLY A 305 -25.29 -19.92 -0.96
C GLY A 305 -25.13 -20.32 0.52
N LYS A 306 -24.38 -19.50 1.27
CA LYS A 306 -24.02 -19.77 2.66
C LYS A 306 -24.68 -18.79 3.62
N LEU A 307 -25.37 -19.32 4.62
CA LEU A 307 -25.78 -18.57 5.81
C LEU A 307 -24.75 -18.81 6.90
N ILE A 308 -24.10 -17.75 7.37
CA ILE A 308 -23.17 -17.78 8.51
C ILE A 308 -23.84 -17.10 9.69
N ILE A 309 -24.09 -17.87 10.74
CA ILE A 309 -24.74 -17.44 11.97
C ILE A 309 -23.66 -17.38 13.06
N GLN A 310 -23.43 -16.22 13.64
CA GLN A 310 -22.70 -16.05 14.90
C GLN A 310 -23.74 -15.78 15.98
N GLU A 311 -23.88 -16.69 16.93
CA GLU A 311 -24.91 -16.57 17.97
C GLU A 311 -24.41 -17.09 19.32
N PHE A 312 -25.04 -16.60 20.38
CA PHE A 312 -24.97 -17.23 21.69
C PHE A 312 -25.72 -18.57 21.65
N THR A 313 -25.00 -19.64 21.89
CA THR A 313 -25.51 -21.02 21.78
C THR A 313 -25.64 -21.71 23.13
N GLN A 314 -25.34 -20.99 24.23
CA GLN A 314 -25.49 -21.48 25.59
C GLN A 314 -26.53 -20.69 26.42
N PRO A 315 -27.81 -21.09 26.42
CA PRO A 315 -28.87 -20.43 27.19
C PRO A 315 -28.68 -20.49 28.72
N ASP A 316 -27.89 -21.45 29.21
CA ASP A 316 -27.63 -21.66 30.64
C ASP A 316 -26.54 -20.72 31.20
N PHE A 317 -25.92 -19.90 30.34
CA PHE A 317 -25.00 -18.84 30.76
C PHE A 317 -25.79 -17.60 31.22
N LEU A 318 -26.06 -17.51 32.53
CA LEU A 318 -27.01 -16.56 33.12
C LEU A 318 -26.69 -15.06 32.94
N PRO A 319 -25.44 -14.57 32.86
CA PRO A 319 -25.14 -13.14 32.79
C PRO A 319 -25.87 -12.39 31.66
N GLY A 320 -25.94 -12.99 30.46
CA GLY A 320 -26.65 -12.40 29.32
C GLY A 320 -28.17 -12.27 29.56
N PRO A 321 -28.88 -13.39 29.82
CA PRO A 321 -30.31 -13.38 30.17
C PRO A 321 -30.65 -12.50 31.39
N LEU A 322 -29.78 -12.45 32.40
CA LEU A 322 -29.93 -11.55 33.55
C LEU A 322 -29.99 -10.09 33.10
N SER A 323 -28.99 -9.65 32.33
CA SER A 323 -28.85 -8.26 31.92
C SER A 323 -29.91 -7.83 30.91
N PHE A 324 -30.11 -8.62 29.85
CA PHE A 324 -31.01 -8.23 28.75
C PHE A 324 -32.47 -8.64 28.98
N GLY A 325 -32.75 -9.57 29.88
CA GLY A 325 -34.11 -9.98 30.20
C GLY A 325 -34.97 -8.86 30.83
N LEU A 326 -34.37 -7.79 31.34
CA LEU A 326 -35.11 -6.60 31.76
C LEU A 326 -35.68 -5.79 30.58
N LEU A 327 -35.21 -6.04 29.36
CA LEU A 327 -35.63 -5.34 28.16
C LEU A 327 -36.86 -6.02 27.52
N PRO A 328 -37.84 -5.26 27.00
CA PRO A 328 -39.02 -5.83 26.35
C PRO A 328 -38.65 -6.66 25.11
N ASN A 329 -37.59 -6.27 24.39
CA ASN A 329 -37.17 -6.95 23.16
C ASN A 329 -36.67 -8.38 23.38
N TRP A 330 -36.22 -8.73 24.59
CA TRP A 330 -35.77 -10.09 24.93
C TRP A 330 -36.91 -11.13 24.91
N TRP A 331 -38.16 -10.68 25.05
CA TRP A 331 -39.33 -11.55 25.25
C TRP A 331 -40.27 -11.60 24.05
N ARG A 332 -39.79 -11.17 22.87
CA ARG A 332 -40.58 -11.06 21.64
C ARG A 332 -40.91 -12.40 21.00
N SER A 333 -40.13 -13.45 21.28
CA SER A 333 -40.29 -14.78 20.68
C SER A 333 -41.68 -15.37 20.95
N THR A 334 -42.26 -15.93 19.90
CA THR A 334 -43.61 -16.51 19.92
C THR A 334 -43.62 -18.04 20.00
N GLU A 335 -42.46 -18.67 19.76
CA GLU A 335 -42.33 -20.13 19.69
C GLU A 335 -42.17 -20.76 21.07
N PRO A 336 -42.74 -21.97 21.31
CA PRO A 336 -42.60 -22.67 22.58
C PRO A 336 -41.15 -23.00 22.96
N SER A 337 -40.28 -23.22 21.97
CA SER A 337 -38.86 -23.52 22.16
C SER A 337 -38.05 -22.35 22.73
N ARG A 338 -38.55 -21.11 22.60
CA ARG A 338 -37.90 -19.87 23.04
C ARG A 338 -38.72 -19.11 24.10
N GLN A 339 -39.59 -19.82 24.84
CA GLN A 339 -40.46 -19.20 25.83
C GLN A 339 -39.72 -18.50 26.99
N TRP A 340 -38.49 -18.95 27.28
CA TRP A 340 -37.65 -18.46 28.39
C TRP A 340 -36.54 -17.50 27.97
N GLY A 341 -36.55 -17.06 26.71
CA GLY A 341 -35.56 -16.15 26.14
C GLY A 341 -35.31 -16.44 24.67
N PRO A 342 -34.61 -15.53 23.97
CA PRO A 342 -34.48 -15.56 22.51
C PRO A 342 -33.42 -16.56 22.02
N LEU A 343 -32.58 -17.07 22.92
CA LEU A 343 -31.43 -17.92 22.60
C LEU A 343 -31.82 -19.36 22.28
N LEU A 344 -31.03 -20.01 21.42
CA LEU A 344 -31.15 -21.42 21.06
C LEU A 344 -29.82 -22.13 21.23
N THR A 345 -29.87 -23.41 21.62
CA THR A 345 -28.68 -24.28 21.58
C THR A 345 -28.23 -24.53 20.15
N GLU A 346 -26.99 -24.97 19.94
CA GLU A 346 -26.52 -25.40 18.60
C GLU A 346 -27.46 -26.42 17.95
N LYS A 347 -28.00 -27.35 18.74
CA LYS A 347 -28.97 -28.35 18.26
C LYS A 347 -30.28 -27.71 17.83
N GLY A 348 -30.73 -26.69 18.55
CA GLY A 348 -31.91 -25.88 18.21
C GLY A 348 -31.73 -25.16 16.88
N TRP A 349 -30.59 -24.50 16.69
CA TRP A 349 -30.24 -23.84 15.43
C TRP A 349 -30.19 -24.81 14.25
N VAL A 350 -29.55 -25.98 14.40
CA VAL A 350 -29.50 -27.01 13.35
C VAL A 350 -30.90 -27.54 13.02
N ALA A 351 -31.79 -27.68 14.00
CA ALA A 351 -33.17 -28.10 13.76
C ALA A 351 -33.94 -27.03 12.96
N ALA A 352 -33.85 -25.76 13.37
CA ALA A 352 -34.49 -24.64 12.67
C ALA A 352 -34.00 -24.52 11.22
N LEU A 353 -32.69 -24.60 10.98
CA LEU A 353 -32.13 -24.56 9.62
C LEU A 353 -32.66 -25.69 8.72
N ARG A 354 -32.78 -26.91 9.26
CA ARG A 354 -33.26 -28.08 8.50
C ARG A 354 -34.74 -27.98 8.14
N GLU A 355 -35.55 -27.39 9.00
CA GLU A 355 -36.98 -27.16 8.74
C GLU A 355 -37.19 -26.22 7.55
N HIS A 356 -36.27 -25.28 7.34
CA HIS A 356 -36.34 -24.25 6.30
C HIS A 356 -35.49 -24.56 5.05
N GLY A 357 -35.23 -25.84 4.76
CA GLY A 357 -34.69 -26.28 3.48
C GLY A 357 -33.17 -26.21 3.32
N PHE A 358 -32.40 -25.82 4.35
CA PHE A 358 -30.93 -25.91 4.31
C PHE A 358 -30.44 -27.37 4.31
N GLU A 359 -29.22 -27.60 3.81
CA GLU A 359 -28.60 -28.93 3.77
C GLU A 359 -28.48 -29.59 5.16
N LYS A 360 -28.51 -30.93 5.18
CA LYS A 360 -28.40 -31.70 6.43
C LYS A 360 -27.04 -31.54 7.12
N SER A 361 -25.98 -31.33 6.33
CA SER A 361 -24.63 -31.06 6.79
C SER A 361 -24.47 -29.59 7.15
N VAL A 362 -24.51 -29.30 8.45
CA VAL A 362 -24.31 -27.96 9.01
C VAL A 362 -22.98 -27.94 9.74
N LEU A 363 -22.08 -27.03 9.37
CA LEU A 363 -20.80 -26.84 10.04
C LEU A 363 -21.02 -26.01 11.31
N ARG A 364 -20.43 -26.46 12.42
CA ARG A 364 -20.50 -25.79 13.73
C ARG A 364 -19.08 -25.58 14.22
N LEU A 365 -18.72 -24.35 14.56
CA LEU A 365 -17.41 -24.00 15.07
C LEU A 365 -17.63 -23.28 16.42
N PRO A 366 -17.59 -24.01 17.54
CA PRO A 366 -17.71 -23.39 18.86
C PRO A 366 -16.44 -22.57 19.16
N ASP A 367 -16.59 -21.51 19.95
CA ASP A 367 -15.50 -20.67 20.47
C ASP A 367 -14.41 -21.49 21.21
N THR A 368 -14.78 -22.59 21.85
CA THR A 368 -13.90 -23.54 22.51
C THR A 368 -14.49 -24.95 22.52
N LEU A 369 -13.64 -25.96 22.70
CA LEU A 369 -14.06 -27.35 22.84
C LEU A 369 -14.31 -27.77 24.27
N ASN A 370 -13.81 -26.97 25.20
CA ASN A 370 -14.07 -27.19 26.60
C ASN A 370 -15.55 -26.85 26.84
N PRO A 371 -16.42 -27.83 27.10
CA PRO A 371 -17.84 -27.57 27.27
C PRO A 371 -18.11 -26.62 28.44
N ASP A 372 -17.18 -26.52 29.39
CA ASP A 372 -17.27 -25.65 30.55
C ASP A 372 -16.96 -24.17 30.25
N LEU A 373 -16.41 -23.87 29.07
CA LEU A 373 -16.04 -22.52 28.65
C LEU A 373 -16.84 -22.03 27.43
N HIS A 374 -17.67 -22.90 26.86
CA HIS A 374 -18.36 -22.66 25.60
C HIS A 374 -19.57 -21.74 25.77
N VAL A 375 -19.58 -20.62 25.07
CA VAL A 375 -20.67 -19.62 25.13
C VAL A 375 -21.27 -19.32 23.76
N GLN A 376 -20.42 -19.24 22.72
CA GLN A 376 -20.83 -18.86 21.37
C GLN A 376 -20.34 -19.84 20.30
N SER A 377 -21.09 -19.92 19.19
CA SER A 377 -20.69 -20.70 18.02
C SER A 377 -20.87 -19.92 16.72
N ILE A 378 -20.03 -20.25 15.74
CA ILE A 378 -20.36 -20.05 14.33
C ILE A 378 -21.09 -21.28 13.81
N ILE A 379 -22.21 -21.06 13.13
CA ILE A 379 -22.97 -22.09 12.45
C ILE A 379 -23.06 -21.70 10.98
N VAL A 380 -22.58 -22.58 10.10
CA VAL A 380 -22.63 -22.36 8.65
C VAL A 380 -23.58 -23.37 8.03
N ALA A 381 -24.60 -22.85 7.36
CA ALA A 381 -25.58 -23.62 6.61
C ALA A 381 -25.51 -23.31 5.11
N THR A 382 -25.82 -24.30 4.29
CA THR A 382 -25.85 -24.18 2.81
C THR A 382 -27.28 -24.35 2.32
N THR A 383 -27.75 -23.48 1.43
CA THR A 383 -29.05 -23.66 0.76
C THR A 383 -28.98 -24.84 -0.22
N GLN A 384 -30.11 -25.52 -0.46
CA GLN A 384 -30.13 -26.60 -1.44
C GLN A 384 -29.82 -26.04 -2.84
N GLU A 385 -28.93 -26.73 -3.56
CA GLU A 385 -28.70 -26.45 -4.98
C GLU A 385 -29.87 -27.00 -5.80
N GLU A 386 -30.35 -26.26 -6.79
CA GLU A 386 -31.21 -26.84 -7.83
C GLU A 386 -30.43 -27.99 -8.49
N GLU A 387 -31.07 -29.17 -8.60
CA GLU A 387 -30.56 -30.24 -9.47
C GLU A 387 -30.57 -29.71 -10.91
N LYS A 388 -29.48 -29.04 -11.32
CA LYS A 388 -29.21 -28.86 -12.74
C LYS A 388 -29.23 -30.26 -13.34
N PRO A 389 -29.95 -30.50 -14.47
CA PRO A 389 -29.85 -31.76 -15.17
C PRO A 389 -28.36 -32.00 -15.39
N GLN A 390 -27.83 -32.99 -14.68
CA GLN A 390 -26.43 -33.36 -14.82
C GLN A 390 -26.22 -33.53 -16.32
N PRO A 391 -25.17 -32.93 -16.92
CA PRO A 391 -24.76 -33.40 -18.23
C PRO A 391 -24.68 -34.92 -18.11
N ASP A 392 -25.22 -35.63 -19.10
CA ASP A 392 -25.16 -37.08 -19.23
C ASP A 392 -23.68 -37.49 -19.42
N ILE A 393 -22.82 -37.13 -18.47
CA ILE A 393 -21.47 -37.63 -18.35
C ILE A 393 -21.73 -39.06 -17.94
N ASP A 394 -21.76 -39.90 -18.97
CA ASP A 394 -21.81 -41.33 -18.83
C ASP A 394 -20.45 -41.74 -18.26
N ILE A 395 -20.24 -41.57 -16.95
CA ILE A 395 -19.05 -42.01 -16.21
C ILE A 395 -19.06 -43.54 -16.12
N LYS A 396 -19.51 -44.22 -17.17
CA LYS A 396 -19.46 -45.66 -17.29
C LYS A 396 -18.02 -46.11 -17.42
N ARG A 397 -17.06 -45.34 -17.94
CA ARG A 397 -15.69 -45.84 -18.19
C ARG A 397 -14.60 -45.03 -17.48
N THR A 398 -13.88 -45.68 -16.57
CA THR A 398 -12.72 -45.11 -15.87
C THR A 398 -11.50 -46.01 -15.99
N PHE A 399 -10.36 -45.42 -16.34
CA PHE A 399 -9.08 -46.10 -16.41
C PHE A 399 -8.15 -45.61 -15.30
N VAL A 400 -7.64 -46.53 -14.48
CA VAL A 400 -6.49 -46.24 -13.60
C VAL A 400 -5.24 -46.63 -14.36
N VAL A 401 -4.42 -45.64 -14.69
CA VAL A 401 -3.27 -45.77 -15.58
C VAL A 401 -1.99 -45.88 -14.76
N THR A 402 -1.24 -46.95 -15.02
CA THR A 402 0.05 -47.26 -14.38
C THR A 402 1.18 -47.26 -15.40
N SER A 403 2.43 -47.25 -14.95
CA SER A 403 3.64 -47.28 -15.77
C SER A 403 3.86 -48.65 -16.43
N GLY A 404 3.26 -49.71 -15.89
CA GLY A 404 3.58 -51.09 -16.25
C GLY A 404 4.93 -51.58 -15.72
N ARG A 405 5.66 -50.75 -14.96
CA ARG A 405 6.91 -51.09 -14.30
C ARG A 405 6.62 -51.63 -12.88
N PRO A 406 7.47 -52.48 -12.29
CA PRO A 406 7.22 -53.07 -10.98
C PRO A 406 7.51 -52.07 -9.83
N VAL A 407 6.72 -51.00 -9.75
CA VAL A 407 6.79 -49.99 -8.68
C VAL A 407 5.71 -50.30 -7.63
N LEU A 408 6.14 -50.76 -6.45
CA LEU A 408 5.23 -51.20 -5.38
C LEU A 408 4.23 -50.13 -4.94
N ARG A 409 4.69 -48.89 -4.73
CA ARG A 409 3.86 -47.79 -4.23
C ARG A 409 2.77 -47.40 -5.23
N GLU A 410 3.14 -47.27 -6.50
CA GLU A 410 2.20 -47.02 -7.60
C GLU A 410 1.12 -48.10 -7.65
N GLN A 411 1.52 -49.38 -7.61
CA GLN A 411 0.60 -50.51 -7.65
C GLN A 411 -0.37 -50.51 -6.46
N LEU A 412 0.15 -50.29 -5.24
CA LEU A 412 -0.68 -50.22 -4.03
C LEU A 412 -1.69 -49.07 -4.08
N VAL A 413 -1.30 -47.89 -4.57
CA VAL A 413 -2.24 -46.75 -4.72
C VAL A 413 -3.30 -47.07 -5.78
N ALA A 414 -2.91 -47.63 -6.92
CA ALA A 414 -3.84 -48.01 -7.99
C ALA A 414 -4.85 -49.06 -7.52
N ASP A 415 -4.39 -50.10 -6.81
CA ASP A 415 -5.25 -51.18 -6.30
C ASP A 415 -6.20 -50.69 -5.20
N ASN A 416 -5.72 -49.90 -4.23
CA ASN A 416 -6.56 -49.30 -3.20
C ASN A 416 -7.61 -48.36 -3.79
N LEU A 417 -7.21 -47.53 -4.76
CA LEU A 417 -8.12 -46.61 -5.44
C LEU A 417 -9.19 -47.35 -6.24
N ALA A 418 -8.81 -48.37 -7.01
CA ALA A 418 -9.73 -49.22 -7.75
C ALA A 418 -10.75 -49.88 -6.80
N ALA A 419 -10.29 -50.46 -5.69
CA ALA A 419 -11.17 -51.06 -4.68
C ALA A 419 -12.15 -50.06 -4.07
N GLN A 420 -11.68 -48.85 -3.72
CA GLN A 420 -12.52 -47.80 -3.14
C GLN A 420 -13.57 -47.29 -4.13
N LEU A 421 -13.21 -47.07 -5.40
CA LEU A 421 -14.13 -46.62 -6.44
C LEU A 421 -15.17 -47.69 -6.81
N MET A 422 -14.73 -48.95 -6.96
CA MET A 422 -15.64 -50.07 -7.22
C MET A 422 -16.64 -50.27 -6.07
N THR A 423 -16.22 -50.06 -4.82
CA THR A 423 -17.11 -50.14 -3.65
C THR A 423 -18.15 -49.02 -3.65
N MET A 424 -17.71 -47.78 -3.89
CA MET A 424 -18.59 -46.60 -3.85
C MET A 424 -19.59 -46.55 -5.00
N TYR A 425 -19.22 -47.04 -6.19
CA TYR A 425 -20.01 -46.99 -7.41
C TYR A 425 -20.38 -48.39 -7.93
N ALA A 426 -20.62 -49.33 -7.01
CA ALA A 426 -20.90 -50.73 -7.34
C ALA A 426 -22.01 -50.87 -8.40
N GLY A 427 -21.68 -51.53 -9.52
CA GLY A 427 -22.60 -51.76 -10.64
C GLY A 427 -22.86 -50.55 -11.55
N LYS A 428 -22.22 -49.40 -11.29
CA LYS A 428 -22.41 -48.15 -12.07
C LYS A 428 -21.16 -47.70 -12.84
N LEU A 429 -20.00 -48.32 -12.61
CA LEU A 429 -18.69 -47.92 -13.16
C LEU A 429 -17.94 -49.12 -13.78
N ASP A 430 -17.60 -49.07 -15.08
CA ASP A 430 -16.60 -49.92 -15.78
C ASP A 430 -15.21 -49.36 -15.49
N LEU A 431 -14.58 -49.84 -14.41
CA LEU A 431 -13.24 -49.46 -13.99
C LEU A 431 -12.20 -50.50 -14.45
N LYS A 432 -11.15 -50.06 -15.13
CA LYS A 432 -10.02 -50.91 -15.56
C LYS A 432 -8.68 -50.33 -15.14
N VAL A 433 -7.82 -51.15 -14.53
CA VAL A 433 -6.40 -50.81 -14.31
C VAL A 433 -5.60 -51.24 -15.54
N ARG A 434 -4.84 -50.32 -16.15
CA ARG A 434 -4.09 -50.54 -17.40
C ARG A 434 -2.71 -49.87 -17.33
N SER A 435 -1.73 -50.38 -18.06
CA SER A 435 -0.46 -49.68 -18.26
C SER A 435 -0.63 -48.59 -19.32
N LEU A 436 0.19 -47.54 -19.26
CA LEU A 436 0.16 -46.41 -20.20
C LEU A 436 0.21 -46.89 -21.67
N THR A 437 1.14 -47.79 -22.00
CA THR A 437 1.28 -48.34 -23.36
C THR A 437 0.09 -49.20 -23.79
N SER A 438 -0.56 -49.93 -22.88
CA SER A 438 -1.75 -50.76 -23.19
C SER A 438 -3.01 -49.94 -23.48
N LEU A 439 -2.99 -48.62 -23.26
CA LEU A 439 -4.10 -47.73 -23.60
C LEU A 439 -4.28 -47.55 -25.11
N GLU A 440 -3.27 -47.85 -25.92
CA GLU A 440 -3.39 -47.78 -27.39
C GLU A 440 -4.51 -48.67 -27.92
N GLU A 441 -4.75 -49.81 -27.26
CA GLU A 441 -5.78 -50.80 -27.62
C GLU A 441 -7.21 -50.37 -27.24
N HIS A 442 -7.37 -49.29 -26.47
CA HIS A 442 -8.65 -48.88 -25.89
C HIS A 442 -9.11 -47.52 -26.43
N SER A 443 -10.41 -47.32 -26.63
CA SER A 443 -10.97 -45.99 -26.92
C SER A 443 -11.16 -45.22 -25.62
N LEU A 444 -10.54 -44.03 -25.53
CA LEU A 444 -10.60 -43.14 -24.35
C LEU A 444 -11.68 -42.06 -24.45
N LYS A 445 -12.40 -42.00 -25.58
CA LYS A 445 -13.53 -41.10 -25.76
C LYS A 445 -14.58 -41.35 -24.66
N ASP A 446 -15.08 -40.29 -24.04
CA ASP A 446 -16.05 -40.35 -22.93
C ASP A 446 -15.53 -41.15 -21.72
N SER A 447 -14.21 -41.24 -21.53
CA SER A 447 -13.57 -41.96 -20.42
C SER A 447 -12.77 -41.01 -19.53
N CYS A 448 -12.76 -41.29 -18.23
CA CYS A 448 -11.92 -40.60 -17.26
C CYS A 448 -10.64 -41.41 -16.99
N CYS A 449 -9.48 -40.77 -16.94
CA CYS A 449 -8.20 -41.42 -16.67
C CYS A 449 -7.60 -40.90 -15.35
N ILE A 450 -7.16 -41.80 -14.49
CA ILE A 450 -6.40 -41.47 -13.27
C ILE A 450 -4.98 -42.00 -13.45
N VAL A 451 -4.02 -41.12 -13.71
CA VAL A 451 -2.63 -41.46 -14.04
C VAL A 451 -1.78 -41.46 -12.78
N THR A 452 -1.21 -42.62 -12.46
CA THR A 452 -0.38 -42.87 -11.27
C THR A 452 1.11 -43.05 -11.58
N VAL A 453 1.49 -42.87 -12.85
CA VAL A 453 2.84 -43.14 -13.39
C VAL A 453 3.94 -42.35 -12.68
N GLU A 454 3.70 -41.08 -12.36
CA GLU A 454 4.65 -40.19 -11.66
C GLU A 454 4.80 -40.49 -10.16
N LEU A 455 4.06 -41.47 -9.61
CA LEU A 455 4.25 -41.93 -8.23
C LEU A 455 5.50 -42.81 -8.08
N GLY A 456 5.97 -43.39 -9.17
CA GLY A 456 7.13 -44.29 -9.20
C GLY A 456 8.35 -43.76 -9.93
N ASN A 457 8.15 -42.98 -10.98
CA ASN A 457 9.21 -42.49 -11.85
C ASN A 457 8.87 -41.13 -12.43
N ALA A 458 9.88 -40.26 -12.60
CA ALA A 458 9.73 -38.98 -13.27
C ALA A 458 9.65 -39.17 -14.79
N LEU A 459 8.49 -39.55 -15.32
CA LEU A 459 8.28 -39.80 -16.75
C LEU A 459 8.50 -38.52 -17.55
N LEU A 460 7.85 -37.42 -17.17
CA LEU A 460 7.89 -36.16 -17.92
C LEU A 460 9.29 -35.54 -18.01
N ALA A 461 10.12 -35.71 -16.98
CA ALA A 461 11.48 -35.19 -16.93
C ALA A 461 12.55 -36.20 -17.37
N GLY A 462 12.15 -37.45 -17.61
CA GLY A 462 13.03 -38.56 -17.91
C GLY A 462 13.09 -38.89 -19.41
N ASP A 463 13.79 -39.98 -19.72
CA ASP A 463 13.86 -40.51 -21.07
C ASP A 463 12.54 -41.26 -21.39
N ILE A 464 11.59 -40.54 -21.98
CA ILE A 464 10.31 -41.10 -22.46
C ILE A 464 10.57 -41.93 -23.72
N GLY A 465 10.10 -43.18 -23.75
CA GLY A 465 10.14 -44.01 -24.96
C GLY A 465 9.14 -43.53 -26.03
N SER A 466 9.38 -43.85 -27.30
CA SER A 466 8.47 -43.45 -28.39
C SER A 466 7.04 -43.97 -28.20
N GLU A 467 6.88 -45.21 -27.72
CA GLU A 467 5.56 -45.79 -27.41
C GLU A 467 4.87 -45.09 -26.23
N GLU A 468 5.62 -44.73 -25.19
CA GLU A 468 5.11 -43.99 -24.03
C GLU A 468 4.67 -42.57 -24.42
N TRP A 469 5.40 -41.91 -25.33
CA TRP A 469 5.04 -40.60 -25.88
C TRP A 469 3.74 -40.64 -26.67
N THR A 470 3.59 -41.60 -27.60
CA THR A 470 2.37 -41.77 -28.39
C THR A 470 1.16 -42.08 -27.50
N ALA A 471 1.32 -42.97 -26.52
CA ALA A 471 0.27 -43.27 -25.55
C ALA A 471 -0.12 -42.04 -24.70
N MET A 472 0.85 -41.22 -24.28
CA MET A 472 0.59 -39.98 -23.55
C MET A 472 -0.13 -38.93 -24.40
N GLN A 473 0.28 -38.75 -25.66
CA GLN A 473 -0.41 -37.86 -26.61
C GLN A 473 -1.86 -38.29 -26.77
N LYS A 474 -2.11 -39.59 -26.98
CA LYS A 474 -3.48 -40.13 -27.07
C LYS A 474 -4.26 -39.88 -25.78
N LEU A 475 -3.67 -40.14 -24.61
CA LEU A 475 -4.34 -39.95 -23.31
C LEU A 475 -4.78 -38.51 -23.11
N LEU A 476 -3.89 -37.55 -23.32
CA LEU A 476 -4.17 -36.13 -23.05
C LEU A 476 -5.04 -35.46 -24.12
N THR A 477 -5.12 -36.02 -25.33
CA THR A 477 -5.94 -35.45 -26.42
C THR A 477 -7.31 -36.10 -26.58
N THR A 478 -7.50 -37.35 -26.12
CA THR A 478 -8.75 -38.10 -26.37
C THR A 478 -9.55 -38.45 -25.12
N ALA A 479 -8.97 -38.41 -23.92
CA ALA A 479 -9.70 -38.64 -22.68
C ALA A 479 -10.62 -37.45 -22.36
N ASN A 480 -11.81 -37.73 -21.80
CA ASN A 480 -12.76 -36.68 -21.41
C ASN A 480 -12.32 -35.94 -20.13
N GLY A 481 -11.51 -36.60 -19.31
CA GLY A 481 -10.98 -36.03 -18.08
C GLY A 481 -9.77 -36.81 -17.58
N VAL A 482 -8.77 -36.08 -17.08
CA VAL A 482 -7.53 -36.67 -16.58
C VAL A 482 -7.25 -36.12 -15.18
N ILE A 483 -7.12 -37.02 -14.20
CA ILE A 483 -6.43 -36.72 -12.94
C ILE A 483 -5.06 -37.34 -13.08
N TRP A 484 -4.02 -36.59 -12.86
CA TRP A 484 -2.68 -37.14 -12.88
C TRP A 484 -1.96 -36.76 -11.59
N THR A 485 -1.33 -37.76 -11.00
CA THR A 485 -0.87 -37.73 -9.61
C THR A 485 0.64 -37.80 -9.55
N THR A 486 1.25 -36.93 -8.76
CA THR A 486 2.71 -36.86 -8.61
C THR A 486 3.14 -36.95 -7.14
N MET A 487 4.39 -37.37 -6.94
CA MET A 487 5.06 -37.28 -5.65
C MET A 487 5.46 -35.85 -5.31
N ASP A 488 5.98 -35.66 -4.10
CA ASP A 488 6.45 -34.38 -3.62
C ASP A 488 7.56 -33.80 -4.54
N PRO A 489 7.29 -32.71 -5.29
CA PRO A 489 8.29 -32.08 -6.14
C PRO A 489 9.42 -31.43 -5.31
N PHE A 490 9.26 -31.25 -4.01
CA PHE A 490 10.30 -30.74 -3.11
C PHE A 490 11.29 -31.83 -2.68
N GLU A 491 10.90 -33.11 -2.71
CA GLU A 491 11.81 -34.23 -2.52
C GLU A 491 12.54 -34.60 -3.81
N ASN A 492 11.81 -34.60 -4.93
CA ASN A 492 12.36 -34.88 -6.26
C ASN A 492 11.89 -33.83 -7.29
N PRO A 493 12.72 -32.84 -7.64
CA PRO A 493 12.29 -31.76 -8.53
C PRO A 493 11.98 -32.23 -9.95
N LYS A 494 12.40 -33.44 -10.34
CA LYS A 494 12.10 -34.02 -11.66
C LYS A 494 10.61 -34.31 -11.85
N VAL A 495 9.86 -34.63 -10.78
CA VAL A 495 8.40 -34.84 -10.89
C VAL A 495 7.61 -33.53 -10.93
N GLY A 496 8.29 -32.38 -10.81
CA GLY A 496 7.67 -31.05 -10.78
C GLY A 496 7.29 -30.46 -12.14
N LEU A 497 7.72 -31.07 -13.27
CA LEU A 497 7.36 -30.64 -14.64
C LEU A 497 5.86 -30.69 -14.94
N SER A 498 5.20 -31.42 -14.09
CA SER A 498 3.83 -31.86 -14.13
C SER A 498 2.90 -30.74 -13.58
N THR A 499 3.48 -29.75 -12.87
CA THR A 499 2.81 -28.52 -12.42
C THR A 499 2.34 -27.69 -13.63
N GLY A 500 1.03 -27.43 -13.72
CA GLY A 500 0.32 -26.99 -14.92
C GLY A 500 -0.76 -28.00 -15.38
N LEU A 501 -0.74 -29.23 -14.86
CA LEU A 501 -1.69 -30.28 -15.22
C LEU A 501 -2.40 -30.98 -14.01
N LEU A 502 -1.99 -30.82 -12.72
CA LEU A 502 -2.04 -31.96 -11.75
C LEU A 502 -2.38 -31.78 -10.25
N LEU A 503 -2.60 -32.93 -9.59
CA LEU A 503 -2.62 -33.20 -8.13
C LEU A 503 -1.22 -33.66 -7.62
N ALA A 504 -0.70 -33.01 -6.59
CA ALA A 504 0.58 -33.32 -5.92
C ALA A 504 0.40 -33.66 -4.43
N PHE A 505 1.31 -34.48 -3.87
CA PHE A 505 1.34 -34.84 -2.45
C PHE A 505 2.62 -34.30 -1.80
N GLU A 506 2.50 -33.38 -0.84
CA GLU A 506 3.63 -32.81 -0.06
C GLU A 506 3.61 -33.39 1.36
N ASP A 507 4.78 -33.85 1.79
CA ASP A 507 5.04 -34.45 3.10
C ASP A 507 4.32 -35.79 3.36
N SER A 508 5.08 -36.88 3.17
CA SER A 508 4.96 -38.18 3.83
C SER A 508 3.57 -38.70 4.27
N GLU A 509 2.53 -38.63 3.42
CA GLU A 509 1.47 -39.64 3.47
C GLU A 509 2.10 -40.99 3.12
N LYS A 510 2.61 -41.67 4.16
CA LYS A 510 3.21 -43.01 4.07
C LYS A 510 2.16 -44.10 3.86
N ASN A 511 0.89 -43.72 3.73
CA ASN A 511 -0.23 -44.66 3.62
C ASN A 511 -0.90 -44.52 2.26
N GLU A 512 -0.70 -45.51 1.41
CA GLU A 512 -1.24 -45.58 0.05
C GLU A 512 -2.79 -45.60 0.05
N SER A 513 -3.42 -46.05 1.13
CA SER A 513 -4.88 -46.01 1.29
C SER A 513 -5.42 -44.59 1.53
N GLU A 514 -4.66 -43.74 2.22
CA GLU A 514 -5.02 -42.33 2.45
C GLU A 514 -4.86 -41.52 1.16
N MET A 515 -3.77 -41.75 0.42
CA MET A 515 -3.58 -41.15 -0.91
C MET A 515 -4.74 -41.51 -1.85
N ALA A 516 -5.11 -42.81 -1.90
CA ALA A 516 -6.25 -43.28 -2.67
C ALA A 516 -7.57 -42.63 -2.21
N ARG A 517 -7.74 -42.38 -0.91
CA ARG A 517 -8.92 -41.67 -0.36
C ARG A 517 -8.99 -40.23 -0.87
N HIS A 518 -7.89 -39.49 -0.90
CA HIS A 518 -7.88 -38.12 -1.44
C HIS A 518 -8.13 -38.07 -2.94
N ILE A 519 -7.48 -38.94 -3.72
CA ILE A 519 -7.71 -39.05 -5.17
C ILE A 519 -9.19 -39.33 -5.45
N ARG A 520 -9.81 -40.25 -4.69
CA ARG A 520 -11.24 -40.56 -4.78
C ARG A 520 -12.12 -39.34 -4.50
N ARG A 521 -11.79 -38.54 -3.48
CA ARG A 521 -12.57 -37.31 -3.15
C ARG A 521 -12.51 -36.31 -4.31
N ILE A 522 -11.34 -36.11 -4.88
CA ILE A 522 -11.14 -35.21 -6.03
C ILE A 522 -11.86 -35.76 -7.27
N TYR A 523 -11.73 -37.07 -7.56
CA TYR A 523 -12.45 -37.76 -8.63
C TYR A 523 -13.97 -37.53 -8.54
N ARG A 524 -14.55 -37.71 -7.34
CA ARG A 524 -15.97 -37.46 -7.12
C ARG A 524 -16.33 -36.01 -7.42
N ARG A 525 -15.56 -35.05 -6.92
CA ARG A 525 -15.85 -33.62 -7.06
C ARG A 525 -15.73 -33.13 -8.52
N HIS A 526 -14.71 -33.58 -9.24
CA HIS A 526 -14.42 -33.18 -10.61
C HIS A 526 -15.30 -33.91 -11.64
N PHE A 527 -15.33 -35.25 -11.60
CA PHE A 527 -15.96 -36.02 -12.67
C PHE A 527 -17.40 -36.45 -12.37
N VAL A 528 -17.77 -36.61 -11.10
CA VAL A 528 -19.13 -37.05 -10.71
C VAL A 528 -20.05 -35.87 -10.41
N GLU A 529 -19.57 -34.93 -9.61
CA GLU A 529 -20.35 -33.76 -9.22
C GLU A 529 -20.27 -32.66 -10.29
N GLY A 530 -19.15 -32.53 -11.02
CA GLY A 530 -18.93 -31.47 -12.02
C GLY A 530 -18.84 -30.07 -11.39
N ARG A 531 -18.46 -29.99 -10.12
CA ARG A 531 -18.61 -28.78 -9.27
C ARG A 531 -17.34 -28.00 -9.03
N ASP A 532 -16.20 -28.45 -9.56
CA ASP A 532 -14.92 -27.81 -9.31
C ASP A 532 -14.19 -27.53 -10.62
N LYS A 533 -13.62 -26.33 -10.71
CA LYS A 533 -12.85 -25.85 -11.87
C LYS A 533 -11.35 -25.73 -11.54
N ASN A 534 -10.94 -26.09 -10.33
CA ASN A 534 -9.54 -26.09 -9.93
C ASN A 534 -8.77 -27.17 -10.68
N ALA A 535 -7.78 -26.77 -11.46
CA ALA A 535 -6.91 -27.69 -12.19
C ALA A 535 -5.83 -28.33 -11.29
N GLU A 536 -5.44 -27.66 -10.20
CA GLU A 536 -4.31 -28.06 -9.37
C GLU A 536 -4.71 -28.28 -7.91
N TYR A 537 -4.18 -29.36 -7.33
CA TYR A 537 -4.41 -29.76 -5.95
C TYR A 537 -3.10 -30.14 -5.28
N LEU A 538 -3.00 -29.84 -3.99
CA LEU A 538 -1.87 -30.20 -3.15
C LEU A 538 -2.38 -30.84 -1.86
N VAL A 539 -2.03 -32.09 -1.60
CA VAL A 539 -2.33 -32.72 -0.31
C VAL A 539 -1.15 -32.47 0.62
N ARG A 540 -1.40 -31.78 1.75
CA ARG A 540 -0.40 -31.58 2.81
C ARG A 540 -1.05 -31.61 4.18
N GLY A 541 -0.47 -32.37 5.10
CA GLY A 541 -1.00 -32.53 6.46
C GLY A 541 -2.41 -33.12 6.47
N ASN A 542 -2.68 -34.08 5.58
CA ASN A 542 -4.00 -34.69 5.36
C ASN A 542 -5.11 -33.71 4.88
N LEU A 543 -4.75 -32.51 4.44
CA LEU A 543 -5.68 -31.52 3.87
C LEU A 543 -5.45 -31.40 2.37
N VAL A 544 -6.54 -31.48 1.59
CA VAL A 544 -6.52 -31.10 0.17
C VAL A 544 -6.50 -29.58 0.08
N ARG A 545 -5.51 -29.02 -0.61
CA ARG A 545 -5.32 -27.58 -0.80
C ARG A 545 -5.43 -27.22 -2.27
N THR A 546 -5.89 -26.00 -2.52
CA THR A 546 -5.95 -25.41 -3.86
C THR A 546 -5.12 -24.13 -3.89
N ASN A 547 -4.60 -23.78 -5.06
CA ASN A 547 -3.75 -22.62 -5.22
C ASN A 547 -4.48 -21.41 -5.80
N ARG A 548 -4.00 -20.22 -5.45
CA ARG A 548 -4.37 -18.96 -6.11
C ARG A 548 -3.12 -18.12 -6.30
N LEU A 549 -3.01 -17.48 -7.46
CA LEU A 549 -2.08 -16.39 -7.65
C LEU A 549 -2.56 -15.19 -6.84
N VAL A 550 -1.72 -14.72 -5.92
CA VAL A 550 -2.01 -13.55 -5.07
C VAL A 550 -0.85 -12.58 -5.14
N GLU A 551 -1.12 -11.31 -4.83
CA GLU A 551 -0.09 -10.29 -4.78
C GLU A 551 1.03 -10.67 -3.80
N ALA A 552 2.28 -10.49 -4.23
CA ALA A 552 3.45 -10.60 -3.38
C ALA A 552 3.80 -9.22 -2.81
N ALA A 553 2.99 -8.73 -1.87
CA ALA A 553 3.13 -7.38 -1.28
C ALA A 553 4.58 -7.06 -0.86
N TYR A 554 5.27 -7.97 -0.17
CA TYR A 554 6.66 -7.77 0.24
C TYR A 554 7.63 -7.48 -0.94
N ALA A 555 7.42 -8.12 -2.09
CA ALA A 555 8.25 -7.94 -3.28
C ALA A 555 7.86 -6.67 -4.03
N ASN A 556 6.56 -6.37 -4.14
CA ASN A 556 6.07 -5.12 -4.71
C ASN A 556 6.55 -3.92 -3.89
N ASP A 557 6.47 -3.97 -2.56
CA ASP A 557 6.97 -2.94 -1.66
C ASP A 557 8.49 -2.78 -1.81
N PHE A 558 9.23 -3.89 -1.94
CA PHE A 558 10.67 -3.85 -2.15
C PHE A 558 11.04 -3.21 -3.50
N ILE A 559 10.36 -3.60 -4.59
CA ILE A 559 10.58 -3.05 -5.93
C ILE A 559 10.17 -1.59 -5.98
N SER A 560 9.01 -1.23 -5.42
CA SER A 560 8.56 0.15 -5.31
C SER A 560 9.58 0.99 -4.53
N ALA A 561 10.03 0.53 -3.36
CA ALA A 561 11.06 1.23 -2.59
C ALA A 561 12.43 1.34 -3.28
N SER A 562 12.75 0.43 -4.21
CA SER A 562 14.06 0.37 -4.89
C SER A 562 14.07 1.02 -6.28
N CYS A 563 12.91 1.09 -6.94
CA CYS A 563 12.75 1.57 -8.32
C CYS A 563 11.91 2.86 -8.41
N ALA A 564 11.07 3.17 -7.43
CA ALA A 564 10.34 4.43 -7.41
C ALA A 564 11.28 5.58 -7.02
N LYS A 565 11.06 6.76 -7.60
CA LYS A 565 11.64 8.00 -7.07
C LYS A 565 11.22 8.08 -5.60
N PRO A 566 12.16 8.21 -4.64
CA PRO A 566 11.81 8.16 -3.23
C PRO A 566 10.78 9.25 -2.92
N VAL A 567 9.66 8.87 -2.30
CA VAL A 567 8.61 9.81 -1.93
C VAL A 567 9.14 10.68 -0.77
N PRO A 568 8.93 12.01 -0.79
CA PRO A 568 9.31 12.86 0.32
C PRO A 568 8.66 12.39 1.63
N GLN A 569 9.44 12.32 2.70
CA GLN A 569 8.97 11.91 4.02
C GLN A 569 9.26 13.01 5.04
N PRO A 570 8.36 13.27 6.00
CA PRO A 570 8.65 14.16 7.11
C PRO A 570 9.83 13.61 7.94
N GLN A 571 10.89 14.39 8.05
CA GLN A 571 12.10 14.08 8.84
C GLN A 571 12.61 15.37 9.51
N THR A 572 13.30 15.24 10.64
CA THR A 572 13.99 16.40 11.22
C THR A 572 15.14 16.83 10.31
N PHE A 573 15.29 18.12 10.07
CA PHE A 573 16.26 18.68 9.13
C PHE A 573 17.71 18.29 9.48
N GLY A 574 18.01 18.15 10.77
CA GLY A 574 19.29 17.70 11.30
C GLY A 574 19.40 16.19 11.57
N ALA A 575 18.44 15.36 11.14
CA ALA A 575 18.40 13.91 11.45
C ALA A 575 19.68 13.17 11.08
N ASP A 576 20.27 13.50 9.93
CA ASP A 576 21.50 12.88 9.42
C ASP A 576 22.53 13.99 9.11
N LYS A 577 23.42 14.27 10.06
CA LYS A 577 24.49 15.29 9.90
C LYS A 577 25.48 14.95 8.78
N SER A 578 25.46 13.73 8.24
CA SER A 578 26.26 13.37 7.06
C SER A 578 25.64 13.85 5.75
N ARG A 579 24.37 14.29 5.77
CA ARG A 579 23.65 14.78 4.60
C ARG A 579 23.63 16.30 4.59
N ALA A 580 23.96 16.84 3.42
CA ALA A 580 23.71 18.23 3.11
C ALA A 580 22.42 18.32 2.31
N LEU A 581 21.45 19.06 2.82
CA LEU A 581 20.12 19.15 2.23
C LEU A 581 19.93 20.52 1.59
N LYS A 582 19.30 20.57 0.42
CA LYS A 582 18.87 21.81 -0.24
C LYS A 582 17.41 21.77 -0.64
N LEU A 583 16.74 22.92 -0.58
CA LEU A 583 15.36 23.05 -0.98
C LEU A 583 15.23 22.91 -2.50
N SER A 584 14.25 22.12 -2.92
CA SER A 584 13.88 21.88 -4.31
C SER A 584 12.36 21.89 -4.43
N ILE A 585 11.86 22.17 -5.62
CA ILE A 585 10.42 22.08 -5.93
C ILE A 585 10.20 20.97 -6.94
N ALA A 586 9.28 20.04 -6.63
CA ALA A 586 8.96 18.93 -7.53
C ALA A 586 8.13 19.39 -8.73
N THR A 587 7.11 20.21 -8.46
CA THR A 587 6.14 20.68 -9.44
C THR A 587 6.05 22.21 -9.33
N PRO A 588 6.61 22.96 -10.28
CA PRO A 588 6.49 24.41 -10.30
C PRO A 588 5.04 24.88 -10.16
N GLY A 589 4.78 25.84 -9.27
CA GLY A 589 3.45 26.38 -9.00
C GLY A 589 2.66 25.69 -7.88
N GLN A 590 3.15 24.57 -7.35
CA GLN A 590 2.56 23.83 -6.22
C GLN A 590 3.50 23.86 -5.01
N PHE A 591 3.18 24.66 -4.00
CA PHE A 591 4.06 24.84 -2.83
C PHE A 591 4.09 23.61 -1.90
N ASP A 592 3.06 22.79 -1.90
CA ASP A 592 3.03 21.46 -1.24
C ASP A 592 4.02 20.46 -1.85
N SER A 593 4.63 20.81 -2.99
CA SER A 593 5.69 20.05 -3.64
C SER A 593 7.11 20.49 -3.25
N LEU A 594 7.24 21.47 -2.34
CA LEU A 594 8.51 21.87 -1.75
C LEU A 594 9.08 20.73 -0.90
N ARG A 595 10.36 20.42 -1.13
CA ARG A 595 11.04 19.31 -0.47
C ARG A 595 12.54 19.52 -0.42
N PHE A 596 13.18 18.94 0.58
CA PHE A 596 14.63 18.91 0.71
C PHE A 596 15.20 17.66 0.04
N VAL A 597 16.27 17.87 -0.73
CA VAL A 597 17.02 16.82 -1.45
C VAL A 597 18.50 16.90 -1.09
N ASP A 598 19.25 15.82 -1.29
CA ASP A 598 20.71 15.85 -1.10
C ASP A 598 21.35 16.86 -2.07
N ASP A 599 22.31 17.64 -1.59
CA ASP A 599 23.12 18.52 -2.42
C ASP A 599 24.38 17.78 -2.94
N PRO A 600 24.41 17.36 -4.22
CA PRO A 600 25.54 16.62 -4.78
C PRO A 600 26.81 17.46 -4.86
N GLU A 601 26.68 18.79 -4.93
CA GLU A 601 27.82 19.69 -5.06
C GLU A 601 28.73 19.67 -3.84
N LEU A 602 28.21 19.28 -2.68
CA LEU A 602 29.01 19.25 -1.45
C LEU A 602 30.09 18.17 -1.48
N ALA A 603 29.92 17.12 -2.28
CA ALA A 603 30.94 16.09 -2.51
C ALA A 603 32.17 16.63 -3.27
N ASN A 604 32.03 17.73 -4.02
CA ASN A 604 33.12 18.34 -4.78
C ASN A 604 34.07 19.13 -3.86
N PRO A 605 35.38 19.21 -4.18
CA PRO A 605 36.32 20.10 -3.48
C PRO A 605 35.86 21.56 -3.50
N LEU A 606 36.12 22.31 -2.42
CA LEU A 606 35.76 23.73 -2.35
C LEU A 606 36.67 24.56 -3.27
N PRO A 607 36.14 25.44 -4.13
CA PRO A 607 36.96 26.31 -4.97
C PRO A 607 37.86 27.26 -4.18
N GLU A 608 38.96 27.72 -4.79
CA GLU A 608 40.04 28.45 -4.10
C GLU A 608 39.60 29.75 -3.42
N ASN A 609 38.69 30.51 -4.04
CA ASN A 609 38.19 31.81 -3.56
C ASN A 609 36.80 31.72 -2.89
N TYR A 610 36.38 30.52 -2.46
CA TYR A 610 35.05 30.29 -1.91
C TYR A 610 35.10 30.05 -0.42
N ILE A 611 33.97 30.30 0.23
CA ILE A 611 33.70 29.86 1.61
C ILE A 611 32.48 28.95 1.61
N GLU A 612 32.44 28.03 2.56
CA GLU A 612 31.26 27.21 2.88
C GLU A 612 30.70 27.69 4.23
N VAL A 613 29.39 27.95 4.26
CA VAL A 613 28.70 28.52 5.41
C VAL A 613 27.52 27.64 5.79
N GLU A 614 27.48 27.18 7.03
CA GLU A 614 26.31 26.54 7.62
C GLU A 614 25.23 27.61 7.85
N ILE A 615 24.12 27.52 7.13
CA ILE A 615 23.06 28.51 7.17
C ILE A 615 22.27 28.37 8.47
N LYS A 616 22.12 29.48 9.20
CA LYS A 616 21.26 29.58 10.40
C LYS A 616 19.98 30.37 10.13
N ALA A 617 20.05 31.35 9.24
CA ALA A 617 18.89 32.11 8.78
C ALA A 617 19.02 32.49 7.30
N ALA A 618 17.91 32.55 6.57
CA ALA A 618 17.86 32.90 5.16
C ALA A 618 16.69 33.85 4.87
N GLY A 619 16.94 34.92 4.11
CA GLY A 619 15.93 35.91 3.77
C GLY A 619 15.06 35.46 2.60
N LEU A 620 13.75 35.40 2.81
CA LEU A 620 12.78 35.08 1.74
C LEU A 620 12.45 36.32 0.92
N ASN A 621 12.58 36.23 -0.40
CA ASN A 621 12.38 37.33 -1.34
C ASN A 621 11.29 37.00 -2.37
N TYR A 622 10.68 38.03 -2.96
CA TYR A 622 9.62 37.81 -3.96
C TYR A 622 10.13 37.08 -5.21
N ARG A 623 11.44 37.18 -5.50
CA ARG A 623 12.12 36.39 -6.53
C ARG A 623 11.99 34.89 -6.28
N ASP A 624 12.09 34.43 -5.02
CA ASP A 624 11.99 33.02 -4.67
C ASP A 624 10.58 32.48 -4.95
N VAL A 625 9.55 33.29 -4.73
CA VAL A 625 8.16 32.95 -5.06
C VAL A 625 7.96 32.85 -6.58
N LEU A 626 8.52 33.77 -7.37
CA LEU A 626 8.45 33.70 -8.83
C LEU A 626 9.19 32.48 -9.37
N ALA A 627 10.34 32.14 -8.77
CA ALA A 627 11.12 30.95 -9.10
C ALA A 627 10.34 29.67 -8.78
N ALA A 628 9.77 29.57 -7.57
CA ALA A 628 8.94 28.43 -7.16
C ALA A 628 7.67 28.28 -8.02
N LYS A 629 7.15 29.36 -8.61
CA LYS A 629 6.03 29.28 -9.55
C LYS A 629 6.42 28.91 -10.98
N GLY A 630 7.72 28.89 -11.30
CA GLY A 630 8.19 28.75 -12.67
C GLY A 630 7.90 29.97 -13.55
N GLU A 631 7.57 31.13 -12.97
CA GLU A 631 7.37 32.39 -13.71
C GLU A 631 8.71 33.00 -14.17
N ILE A 632 9.81 32.64 -13.50
CA ILE A 632 11.19 33.00 -13.90
C ILE A 632 12.08 31.75 -13.94
N PRO A 633 13.08 31.69 -14.83
CA PRO A 633 14.07 30.61 -14.84
C PRO A 633 14.99 30.75 -13.63
N ALA A 634 14.96 29.77 -12.73
CA ALA A 634 15.83 29.70 -11.57
C ALA A 634 16.18 28.24 -11.24
N ASN A 635 17.47 27.98 -11.02
CA ASN A 635 17.96 26.64 -10.69
C ASN A 635 18.12 26.42 -9.18
N VAL A 636 18.01 27.48 -8.37
CA VAL A 636 18.19 27.48 -6.92
C VAL A 636 17.27 28.50 -6.25
N LEU A 637 16.95 28.27 -4.97
CA LEU A 637 16.12 29.14 -4.15
C LEU A 637 16.92 29.77 -3.00
N GLY A 638 16.58 31.00 -2.65
CA GLY A 638 17.25 31.80 -1.63
C GLY A 638 18.42 32.59 -2.22
N THR A 639 18.43 33.91 -2.00
CA THR A 639 19.48 34.82 -2.50
C THR A 639 20.38 35.35 -1.39
N GLU A 640 19.92 35.32 -0.14
CA GLU A 640 20.63 35.85 1.03
C GLU A 640 20.48 34.95 2.24
N GLY A 641 21.49 34.94 3.09
CA GLY A 641 21.48 34.20 4.34
C GLY A 641 22.59 34.63 5.29
N ALA A 642 22.57 34.04 6.48
CA ALA A 642 23.51 34.31 7.54
C ALA A 642 23.82 33.02 8.31
N GLY A 643 25.07 32.83 8.72
CA GLY A 643 25.51 31.56 9.28
C GLY A 643 26.96 31.55 9.77
N PHE A 644 27.47 30.35 10.04
CA PHE A 644 28.85 30.11 10.48
C PHE A 644 29.70 29.54 9.36
N VAL A 645 30.93 30.02 9.22
CA VAL A 645 31.88 29.50 8.23
C VAL A 645 32.38 28.11 8.66
N THR A 646 32.17 27.09 7.83
CA THR A 646 32.58 25.70 8.08
C THR A 646 33.79 25.27 7.26
N ARG A 647 34.02 25.89 6.11
CA ARG A 647 35.22 25.68 5.28
C ARG A 647 35.64 26.97 4.59
N VAL A 648 36.94 27.12 4.39
CA VAL A 648 37.55 28.29 3.76
C VAL A 648 38.46 27.83 2.61
N GLY A 649 38.31 28.44 1.44
CA GLY A 649 39.15 28.19 0.29
C GLY A 649 40.59 28.70 0.50
N PRO A 650 41.61 28.05 -0.10
CA PRO A 650 43.02 28.41 0.08
C PRO A 650 43.41 29.88 -0.13
N HIS A 651 42.67 30.64 -0.95
CA HIS A 651 42.99 32.04 -1.29
C HIS A 651 42.20 33.07 -0.48
N VAL A 652 41.37 32.63 0.47
CA VAL A 652 40.62 33.51 1.38
C VAL A 652 41.46 33.77 2.64
N THR A 653 41.76 35.04 2.93
CA THR A 653 42.72 35.42 3.98
C THR A 653 42.12 36.20 5.14
N ASP A 654 40.90 36.70 5.02
CA ASP A 654 40.27 37.63 5.94
C ASP A 654 38.99 37.09 6.62
N ILE A 655 38.57 35.88 6.25
CA ILE A 655 37.50 35.10 6.90
C ILE A 655 38.09 33.80 7.41
N GLU A 656 37.76 33.45 8.65
CA GLU A 656 38.24 32.26 9.35
C GLU A 656 37.09 31.28 9.67
N LEU A 657 37.44 30.04 10.02
CA LEU A 657 36.48 29.02 10.47
C LEU A 657 35.76 29.50 11.75
N GLY A 658 34.44 29.34 11.77
CA GLY A 658 33.59 29.77 12.88
C GLY A 658 33.18 31.24 12.85
N ASP A 659 33.68 32.04 11.90
CA ASP A 659 33.21 33.41 11.72
C ASP A 659 31.70 33.45 11.42
N ARG A 660 31.03 34.44 12.00
CA ARG A 660 29.61 34.76 11.71
C ARG A 660 29.56 35.65 10.48
N VAL A 661 28.90 35.19 9.42
CA VAL A 661 28.90 35.90 8.13
C VAL A 661 27.50 36.02 7.53
N ILE A 662 27.28 37.14 6.85
CA ILE A 662 26.24 37.35 5.84
C ILE A 662 26.75 36.79 4.53
N VAL A 663 25.87 36.12 3.78
CA VAL A 663 26.16 35.61 2.43
C VAL A 663 25.08 36.04 1.45
N LEU A 664 25.51 36.43 0.26
CA LEU A 664 24.70 36.52 -0.94
C LEU A 664 25.02 35.33 -1.84
N SER A 665 24.01 34.72 -2.45
CA SER A 665 24.16 33.54 -3.31
C SER A 665 23.35 33.69 -4.58
N ALA A 666 23.99 33.50 -5.74
CA ALA A 666 23.32 33.42 -7.05
C ALA A 666 23.28 31.98 -7.60
N GLU A 667 24.21 31.12 -7.20
CA GLU A 667 24.46 29.83 -7.84
C GLU A 667 24.02 28.64 -7.00
N CYS A 668 24.31 28.65 -5.70
CA CYS A 668 24.00 27.54 -4.80
C CYS A 668 22.67 27.71 -4.06
N GLY A 669 22.13 28.93 -3.97
CA GLY A 669 20.97 29.25 -3.13
C GLY A 669 21.33 29.44 -1.64
N THR A 670 20.33 29.70 -0.79
CA THR A 670 20.50 29.82 0.67
C THR A 670 19.47 29.04 1.50
N PHE A 671 18.45 28.44 0.88
CA PHE A 671 17.51 27.55 1.58
C PHE A 671 18.07 26.11 1.61
N GLN A 672 19.13 25.91 2.39
CA GLN A 672 19.90 24.67 2.44
C GLN A 672 20.75 24.60 3.70
N THR A 673 21.30 23.42 4.02
CA THR A 673 22.17 23.20 5.20
C THR A 673 23.46 24.02 5.09
N TYR A 674 24.12 23.96 3.93
CA TYR A 674 25.38 24.66 3.68
C TYR A 674 25.30 25.42 2.37
N ALA A 675 25.66 26.71 2.39
CA ALA A 675 25.82 27.51 1.18
C ALA A 675 27.29 27.71 0.86
N ARG A 676 27.66 27.48 -0.41
CA ARG A 676 28.98 27.83 -0.94
C ARG A 676 28.87 29.11 -1.74
N THR A 677 29.72 30.10 -1.43
CA THR A 677 29.70 31.39 -2.12
C THR A 677 31.12 31.95 -2.29
N PRO A 678 31.39 32.74 -3.35
CA PRO A 678 32.64 33.49 -3.44
C PRO A 678 32.85 34.38 -2.21
N ARG A 679 34.11 34.55 -1.79
CA ARG A 679 34.46 35.44 -0.67
C ARG A 679 33.85 36.83 -0.83
N ASP A 680 33.92 37.45 -2.01
CA ASP A 680 33.42 38.81 -2.26
C ASP A 680 31.88 38.95 -2.09
N ALA A 681 31.14 37.84 -2.07
CA ALA A 681 29.70 37.81 -1.80
C ALA A 681 29.36 37.63 -0.31
N ALA A 682 30.35 37.72 0.59
CA ALA A 682 30.17 37.54 2.02
C ALA A 682 30.76 38.70 2.83
N ILE A 683 30.21 38.94 4.02
CA ILE A 683 30.74 39.93 4.97
C ILE A 683 30.52 39.46 6.41
N LYS A 684 31.45 39.80 7.32
CA LYS A 684 31.32 39.45 8.74
C LYS A 684 30.14 40.19 9.38
N ILE A 685 29.40 39.48 10.21
CA ILE A 685 28.28 40.03 10.99
C ILE A 685 28.87 40.87 12.13
N PRO A 686 28.46 42.15 12.29
CA PRO A 686 28.88 42.98 13.42
C PRO A 686 28.51 42.37 14.77
N GLU A 687 29.32 42.67 15.79
CA GLU A 687 29.04 42.22 17.16
C GLU A 687 27.66 42.73 17.63
N GLY A 688 26.86 41.84 18.23
CA GLY A 688 25.50 42.15 18.68
C GLY A 688 24.39 42.07 17.63
N MET A 689 24.69 41.90 16.33
CA MET A 689 23.67 41.67 15.31
C MET A 689 23.21 40.20 15.33
N ASP A 690 21.90 39.95 15.36
CA ASP A 690 21.32 38.60 15.30
C ASP A 690 21.31 38.03 13.86
N PHE A 691 21.32 36.70 13.72
CA PHE A 691 21.28 36.03 12.42
C PHE A 691 20.02 36.36 11.62
N THR A 692 18.87 36.53 12.27
CA THR A 692 17.62 36.85 11.58
C THR A 692 17.67 38.24 10.93
N VAL A 693 18.23 39.22 11.66
CA VAL A 693 18.48 40.57 11.14
C VAL A 693 19.51 40.55 10.02
N ALA A 694 20.62 39.83 10.23
CA ALA A 694 21.70 39.70 9.25
C ALA A 694 21.23 39.05 7.94
N ALA A 695 20.33 38.06 7.99
CA ALA A 695 19.78 37.40 6.81
C ALA A 695 18.70 38.23 6.09
N GLY A 696 18.06 39.18 6.77
CA GLY A 696 16.94 39.96 6.21
C GLY A 696 17.35 41.30 5.56
N LEU A 697 18.59 41.73 5.78
CA LEU A 697 19.11 43.04 5.42
C LEU A 697 19.75 43.14 4.01
N PRO A 698 20.60 42.19 3.56
CA PRO A 698 21.50 42.38 2.42
C PRO A 698 20.82 42.76 1.11
N VAL A 699 19.84 41.98 0.65
CA VAL A 699 19.15 42.19 -0.63
C VAL A 699 18.33 43.47 -0.59
N ALA A 700 17.58 43.69 0.50
CA ALA A 700 16.68 44.83 0.62
C ALA A 700 17.45 46.16 0.54
N PHE A 701 18.52 46.29 1.32
CA PHE A 701 19.31 47.52 1.40
C PHE A 701 20.27 47.69 0.23
N SER A 702 20.90 46.62 -0.25
CA SER A 702 21.79 46.71 -1.42
C SER A 702 21.01 47.11 -2.67
N LEU A 703 19.83 46.52 -2.88
CA LEU A 703 18.97 46.90 -3.98
C LEU A 703 18.49 48.35 -3.84
N ALA A 704 17.98 48.75 -2.67
CA ALA A 704 17.52 50.12 -2.45
C ALA A 704 18.63 51.17 -2.64
N TYR A 705 19.81 50.92 -2.09
CA TYR A 705 20.98 51.81 -2.22
C TYR A 705 21.41 51.93 -3.67
N TYR A 706 21.66 50.80 -4.34
CA TYR A 706 22.10 50.80 -5.74
C TYR A 706 21.06 51.47 -6.65
N SER A 707 19.77 51.17 -6.45
CA SER A 707 18.66 51.74 -7.22
C SER A 707 18.50 53.24 -7.02
N LEU A 708 18.54 53.76 -5.79
CA LEU A 708 18.28 55.19 -5.53
C LEU A 708 19.52 56.07 -5.67
N VAL A 709 20.68 55.60 -5.18
CA VAL A 709 21.90 56.41 -5.07
C VAL A 709 22.74 56.32 -6.34
N GLU A 710 22.99 55.11 -6.87
CA GLU A 710 23.90 54.94 -8.01
C GLU A 710 23.18 55.07 -9.35
N VAL A 711 22.07 54.34 -9.52
CA VAL A 711 21.27 54.35 -10.74
C VAL A 711 20.36 55.58 -10.78
N GLY A 712 19.57 55.76 -9.73
CA GLY A 712 18.63 56.85 -9.58
C GLY A 712 19.31 58.20 -9.35
N ARG A 713 20.54 58.23 -8.80
CA ARG A 713 21.29 59.46 -8.50
C ARG A 713 20.47 60.49 -7.72
N LEU A 714 19.66 60.01 -6.77
CA LEU A 714 18.74 60.83 -5.99
C LEU A 714 19.48 61.94 -5.25
N LYS A 715 18.99 63.17 -5.36
CA LYS A 715 19.59 64.35 -4.74
C LYS A 715 18.68 64.92 -3.66
N LYS A 716 19.29 65.70 -2.77
CA LYS A 716 18.60 66.46 -1.73
C LYS A 716 17.52 67.36 -2.34
N ARG A 717 16.31 67.33 -1.76
CA ARG A 717 15.09 68.05 -2.19
C ARG A 717 14.47 67.57 -3.51
N GLU A 718 14.93 66.48 -4.11
CA GLU A 718 14.19 65.83 -5.19
C GLU A 718 13.00 65.04 -4.63
N THR A 719 11.98 64.86 -5.46
CA THR A 719 10.79 64.06 -5.15
C THR A 719 10.98 62.61 -5.59
N CYS A 720 10.66 61.66 -4.71
CA CYS A 720 10.80 60.23 -4.95
C CYS A 720 9.49 59.48 -4.68
N LEU A 721 8.99 58.74 -5.66
CA LEU A 721 7.86 57.82 -5.49
C LEU A 721 8.36 56.40 -5.24
N ILE A 722 8.04 55.84 -4.07
CA ILE A 722 8.40 54.49 -3.66
C ILE A 722 7.13 53.62 -3.62
N HIS A 723 7.05 52.66 -4.53
CA HIS A 723 5.95 51.70 -4.51
C HIS A 723 6.15 50.58 -3.49
N ALA A 724 5.04 50.06 -2.95
CA ALA A 724 5.03 49.01 -1.93
C ALA A 724 5.94 49.32 -0.73
N ALA A 725 5.93 50.57 -0.27
CA ALA A 725 6.90 51.13 0.67
C ALA A 725 6.92 50.42 2.05
N ALA A 726 5.88 49.66 2.40
CA ALA A 726 5.82 48.89 3.63
C ALA A 726 6.50 47.50 3.56
N GLY A 727 6.92 47.04 2.39
CA GLY A 727 7.71 45.79 2.25
C GLY A 727 9.20 45.99 2.56
N GLY A 728 9.99 44.92 2.62
CA GLY A 728 11.42 44.99 2.99
C GLY A 728 12.24 45.98 2.16
N VAL A 729 12.21 45.85 0.82
CA VAL A 729 12.91 46.78 -0.09
C VAL A 729 12.32 48.20 0.01
N GLY A 730 11.00 48.31 0.14
CA GLY A 730 10.31 49.60 0.24
C GLY A 730 10.72 50.39 1.48
N GLN A 731 10.81 49.72 2.63
CA GLN A 731 11.26 50.33 3.88
C GLN A 731 12.74 50.72 3.81
N ALA A 732 13.59 49.87 3.23
CA ALA A 732 14.98 50.20 2.97
C ALA A 732 15.11 51.45 2.06
N ALA A 733 14.31 51.50 0.99
CA ALA A 733 14.27 52.64 0.08
C ALA A 733 13.81 53.94 0.77
N VAL A 734 12.82 53.87 1.68
CA VAL A 734 12.40 55.02 2.48
C VAL A 734 13.55 55.56 3.33
N GLN A 735 14.29 54.67 4.00
CA GLN A 735 15.42 55.06 4.84
C GLN A 735 16.56 55.70 4.01
N ILE A 736 16.92 55.09 2.89
CA ILE A 736 17.94 55.63 1.97
C ILE A 736 17.49 56.96 1.35
N ALA A 737 16.23 57.09 0.91
CA ALA A 737 15.72 58.35 0.37
C ALA A 737 15.74 59.48 1.41
N LYS A 738 15.44 59.15 2.68
CA LYS A 738 15.54 60.09 3.80
C LYS A 738 16.98 60.53 4.07
N SER A 739 17.95 59.62 4.07
CA SER A 739 19.35 59.98 4.28
C SER A 739 19.88 60.90 3.17
N GLN A 740 19.35 60.75 1.94
CA GLN A 740 19.61 61.69 0.82
C GLN A 740 18.84 63.02 0.93
N GLY A 741 17.92 63.16 1.88
CA GLY A 741 17.10 64.36 2.08
C GLY A 741 16.10 64.62 0.95
N ALA A 742 15.56 63.55 0.35
CA ALA A 742 14.50 63.61 -0.66
C ALA A 742 13.11 63.77 -0.03
N GLU A 743 12.17 64.30 -0.80
CA GLU A 743 10.73 64.31 -0.46
C GLU A 743 10.09 63.02 -0.97
N ILE A 744 9.38 62.28 -0.09
CA ILE A 744 8.97 60.90 -0.37
C ILE A 744 7.45 60.82 -0.54
N PHE A 745 7.03 60.30 -1.68
CA PHE A 745 5.69 59.78 -1.88
C PHE A 745 5.72 58.26 -1.83
N ALA A 746 4.76 57.65 -1.15
CA ALA A 746 4.73 56.21 -0.94
C ALA A 746 3.40 55.59 -1.39
N THR A 747 3.41 54.33 -1.81
CA THR A 747 2.16 53.56 -1.98
C THR A 747 2.11 52.32 -1.09
N VAL A 748 0.91 52.04 -0.55
CA VAL A 748 0.64 50.91 0.36
C VAL A 748 -0.71 50.26 0.07
N SER A 749 -0.86 48.99 0.46
CA SER A 749 -2.05 48.17 0.15
C SER A 749 -3.05 48.01 1.29
N SER A 750 -2.76 48.51 2.50
CA SER A 750 -3.65 48.44 3.66
C SER A 750 -3.47 49.67 4.57
N GLU A 751 -4.39 49.88 5.51
CA GLU A 751 -4.28 50.94 6.52
C GLU A 751 -3.15 50.65 7.51
N GLU A 752 -3.01 49.42 7.99
CA GLU A 752 -1.90 49.00 8.85
C GLU A 752 -0.52 49.32 8.24
N LYS A 753 -0.34 49.08 6.94
CA LYS A 753 0.89 49.43 6.21
C LYS A 753 1.10 50.94 6.12
N ARG A 754 0.02 51.73 6.10
CA ARG A 754 0.07 53.20 6.10
C ARG A 754 0.50 53.70 7.47
N ASP A 755 -0.09 53.16 8.53
CA ASP A 755 0.18 53.55 9.91
C ASP A 755 1.65 53.30 10.25
N LEU A 756 2.23 52.17 9.80
CA LEU A 756 3.68 51.94 9.88
C LEU A 756 4.52 53.09 9.31
N LEU A 757 4.21 53.54 8.08
CA LEU A 757 4.97 54.60 7.42
C LEU A 757 4.83 55.95 8.11
N ILE A 758 3.69 56.20 8.76
CA ILE A 758 3.44 57.41 9.54
C ILE A 758 4.19 57.34 10.87
N GLU A 759 4.02 56.27 11.62
CA GLU A 759 4.50 56.16 13.00
C GLU A 759 6.01 55.92 13.08
N VAL A 760 6.53 55.00 12.26
CA VAL A 760 7.95 54.61 12.29
C VAL A 760 8.78 55.52 11.40
N TYR A 761 8.26 55.84 10.21
CA TYR A 761 9.00 56.58 9.20
C TYR A 761 8.52 58.03 9.05
N GLY A 762 7.57 58.53 9.84
CA GLY A 762 7.21 59.95 9.82
C GLY A 762 6.81 60.50 8.44
N ILE A 763 6.31 59.66 7.53
CA ILE A 763 5.84 60.11 6.21
C ILE A 763 4.45 60.74 6.41
N PRO A 764 4.22 61.98 5.94
CA PRO A 764 2.92 62.63 6.05
C PRO A 764 1.80 61.79 5.41
N LYS A 765 0.65 61.72 6.09
CA LYS A 765 -0.49 60.89 5.67
C LYS A 765 -0.97 61.20 4.25
N ASP A 766 -0.89 62.46 3.84
CA ASP A 766 -1.26 62.97 2.52
C ASP A 766 -0.27 62.57 1.41
N GLN A 767 0.95 62.19 1.77
CA GLN A 767 1.98 61.68 0.84
C GLN A 767 1.93 60.15 0.67
N ILE A 768 1.05 59.45 1.40
CA ILE A 768 0.87 57.99 1.30
C ILE A 768 -0.41 57.67 0.55
N LEU A 769 -0.27 56.96 -0.58
CA LEU A 769 -1.34 56.69 -1.55
C LEU A 769 -1.66 55.18 -1.63
N SER A 770 -2.81 54.82 -2.21
CA SER A 770 -3.23 53.43 -2.42
C SER A 770 -2.39 52.75 -3.50
N SER A 771 -1.90 51.53 -3.23
CA SER A 771 -1.25 50.67 -4.24
C SER A 771 -2.20 49.61 -4.84
N ARG A 772 -3.45 49.51 -4.37
CA ARG A 772 -4.43 48.52 -4.87
C ARG A 772 -5.17 48.97 -6.13
N ASP A 773 -5.11 50.25 -6.43
CA ASP A 773 -5.79 50.88 -7.54
C ASP A 773 -4.90 51.93 -8.20
N LEU A 774 -5.35 52.48 -9.32
CA LEU A 774 -4.59 53.46 -10.11
C LEU A 774 -4.79 54.91 -9.61
N SER A 775 -5.41 55.12 -8.44
CA SER A 775 -5.67 56.47 -7.90
C SER A 775 -4.39 57.18 -7.47
N PHE A 776 -3.32 56.45 -7.13
CA PHE A 776 -2.04 57.07 -6.78
C PHE A 776 -1.55 58.01 -7.87
N ALA A 777 -1.74 57.68 -9.15
CA ALA A 777 -1.29 58.53 -10.25
C ALA A 777 -1.96 59.91 -10.23
N LYS A 778 -3.27 59.95 -9.94
CA LYS A 778 -4.01 61.21 -9.75
C LYS A 778 -3.55 61.94 -8.49
N GLY A 779 -3.29 61.20 -7.41
CA GLY A 779 -2.75 61.73 -6.16
C GLY A 779 -1.41 62.43 -6.35
N ILE A 780 -0.46 61.77 -7.03
CA ILE A 780 0.86 62.32 -7.34
C ILE A 780 0.75 63.58 -8.19
N LYS A 781 -0.05 63.56 -9.27
CA LYS A 781 -0.25 64.76 -10.11
C LYS A 781 -0.82 65.92 -9.30
N ARG A 782 -1.80 65.68 -8.42
CA ARG A 782 -2.34 66.72 -7.54
C ARG A 782 -1.29 67.28 -6.57
N LEU A 783 -0.54 66.41 -5.89
CA LEU A 783 0.44 66.81 -4.87
C LEU A 783 1.66 67.52 -5.48
N THR A 784 2.01 67.16 -6.72
CA THR A 784 3.15 67.74 -7.47
C THR A 784 2.74 68.87 -8.43
N GLN A 785 1.48 69.33 -8.39
CA GLN A 785 0.96 70.37 -9.30
C GLN A 785 1.23 70.04 -10.79
N ASP A 786 0.87 68.81 -11.18
CA ASP A 786 1.06 68.19 -12.49
C ASP A 786 2.50 67.97 -12.96
N ARG A 787 3.51 68.44 -12.19
CA ARG A 787 4.93 68.24 -12.51
C ARG A 787 5.32 66.76 -12.58
N GLY A 788 4.81 65.93 -11.67
CA GLY A 788 5.29 64.56 -11.47
C GLY A 788 6.47 64.48 -10.50
N VAL A 789 7.09 63.30 -10.41
CA VAL A 789 8.21 63.01 -9.48
C VAL A 789 9.55 62.84 -10.19
N ASP A 790 10.65 63.22 -9.54
CA ASP A 790 11.99 63.19 -10.12
C ASP A 790 12.58 61.76 -10.17
N VAL A 791 12.26 60.90 -9.19
CA VAL A 791 12.65 59.48 -9.19
C VAL A 791 11.44 58.59 -8.88
N VAL A 792 11.28 57.50 -9.61
CA VAL A 792 10.31 56.44 -9.28
C VAL A 792 11.07 55.15 -9.02
N LEU A 793 10.85 54.54 -7.86
CA LEU A 793 11.27 53.16 -7.59
C LEU A 793 10.03 52.25 -7.72
N ASN A 794 9.95 51.54 -8.84
CA ASN A 794 8.79 50.73 -9.19
C ASN A 794 9.03 49.22 -9.00
N CYS A 795 8.02 48.56 -8.44
CA CYS A 795 7.90 47.10 -8.39
C CYS A 795 6.50 46.61 -8.79
N LEU A 796 5.62 47.51 -9.23
CA LEU A 796 4.27 47.18 -9.69
C LEU A 796 4.32 46.76 -11.17
N SER A 797 3.37 45.92 -11.60
CA SER A 797 3.31 45.41 -12.96
C SER A 797 2.08 45.88 -13.74
N GLY A 798 2.09 45.71 -15.06
CA GLY A 798 0.98 45.96 -15.96
C GLY A 798 0.58 47.43 -16.02
N GLU A 799 -0.72 47.72 -15.89
CA GLU A 799 -1.21 49.09 -16.01
C GLU A 799 -0.69 50.00 -14.90
N ALA A 800 -0.42 49.46 -13.70
CA ALA A 800 0.18 50.24 -12.62
C ALA A 800 1.59 50.73 -12.98
N LEU A 801 2.42 49.91 -13.63
CA LEU A 801 3.73 50.33 -14.14
C LEU A 801 3.59 51.50 -15.11
N ARG A 802 2.67 51.39 -16.08
CA ARG A 802 2.44 52.44 -17.09
C ARG A 802 2.01 53.76 -16.46
N ARG A 803 1.08 53.70 -15.49
CA ARG A 803 0.62 54.91 -14.78
C ARG A 803 1.69 55.51 -13.89
N SER A 804 2.60 54.70 -13.37
CA SER A 804 3.79 55.17 -12.66
C SER A 804 4.75 55.87 -13.62
N TRP A 805 4.92 55.35 -14.83
CA TRP A 805 5.75 55.96 -15.88
C TRP A 805 5.21 57.34 -16.32
N ASP A 806 3.89 57.49 -16.41
CA ASP A 806 3.24 58.79 -16.72
C ASP A 806 3.44 59.85 -15.62
N CYS A 807 3.71 59.42 -14.39
CA CYS A 807 3.97 60.28 -13.24
C CYS A 807 5.39 60.86 -13.20
N ILE A 808 6.26 60.50 -14.15
CA ILE A 808 7.63 61.00 -14.18
C ILE A 808 7.69 62.50 -14.56
N ALA A 809 8.52 63.24 -13.83
CA ALA A 809 8.83 64.65 -14.09
C ALA A 809 9.83 64.80 -15.25
N PRO A 810 10.00 66.01 -15.81
CA PRO A 810 11.10 66.31 -16.72
C PRO A 810 12.47 65.96 -16.11
N PHE A 811 13.32 65.30 -16.90
CA PHE A 811 14.61 64.75 -16.49
C PHE A 811 14.53 63.67 -15.40
N GLY A 812 13.35 63.13 -15.15
CA GLY A 812 13.14 62.13 -14.11
C GLY A 812 13.73 60.75 -14.47
N ARG A 813 14.00 59.96 -13.43
CA ARG A 813 14.64 58.64 -13.53
C ARG A 813 13.70 57.58 -12.97
N PHE A 814 13.28 56.67 -13.83
CA PHE A 814 12.43 55.55 -13.47
C PHE A 814 13.29 54.29 -13.29
N VAL A 815 13.29 53.76 -12.08
CA VAL A 815 14.07 52.59 -11.69
C VAL A 815 13.10 51.43 -11.48
N GLU A 816 13.12 50.48 -12.41
CA GLU A 816 12.30 49.27 -12.39
C GLU A 816 13.07 48.16 -11.66
N ILE A 817 12.51 47.65 -10.56
CA ILE A 817 13.04 46.48 -9.83
C ILE A 817 12.11 45.26 -9.95
N GLY A 818 10.95 45.42 -10.58
CA GLY A 818 10.02 44.35 -10.88
C GLY A 818 10.45 43.55 -12.12
N ASN A 819 10.50 42.23 -11.98
CA ASN A 819 10.97 41.36 -13.05
C ASN A 819 9.85 40.84 -13.97
N ARG A 820 8.58 40.85 -13.52
CA ARG A 820 7.47 40.20 -14.22
C ARG A 820 7.24 40.74 -15.64
N ASP A 821 7.12 42.05 -15.80
CA ASP A 821 6.89 42.67 -17.12
C ASP A 821 8.13 42.61 -18.02
N VAL A 822 9.32 42.60 -17.42
CA VAL A 822 10.61 42.46 -18.14
C VAL A 822 10.70 41.06 -18.75
N PHE A 823 10.45 40.00 -17.98
CA PHE A 823 10.42 38.62 -18.50
C PHE A 823 9.27 38.37 -19.47
N ALA A 824 8.13 39.05 -19.29
CA ALA A 824 6.99 38.97 -20.20
C ALA A 824 7.16 39.79 -21.49
N ASN A 825 8.26 40.53 -21.65
CA ASN A 825 8.52 41.42 -22.79
C ASN A 825 7.38 42.43 -23.04
N ALA A 826 6.91 43.10 -21.99
CA ALA A 826 5.80 44.04 -22.06
C ALA A 826 6.16 45.34 -22.81
N ASN A 827 5.18 45.93 -23.50
CA ASN A 827 5.36 47.20 -24.21
C ASN A 827 5.46 48.41 -23.25
N LEU A 828 6.42 49.30 -23.52
CA LEU A 828 6.64 50.56 -22.80
C LEU A 828 6.22 51.77 -23.66
N SER A 829 5.52 52.73 -23.06
CA SER A 829 5.11 53.97 -23.75
C SER A 829 6.31 54.88 -24.01
N MET A 830 6.43 55.38 -25.25
CA MET A 830 7.52 56.28 -25.64
C MET A 830 7.27 57.76 -25.26
N GLU A 831 6.07 58.13 -24.79
CA GLU A 831 5.74 59.54 -24.53
C GLU A 831 6.62 60.20 -23.46
N PRO A 832 6.88 59.59 -22.28
CA PRO A 832 7.61 60.29 -21.21
C PRO A 832 9.07 60.61 -21.55
N PHE A 833 9.66 59.92 -22.54
CA PHE A 833 10.99 60.27 -23.07
C PHE A 833 11.04 61.67 -23.70
N ARG A 834 9.90 62.25 -24.14
CA ARG A 834 9.84 63.66 -24.58
C ARG A 834 10.24 64.64 -23.48
N ARG A 835 10.13 64.23 -22.22
CA ARG A 835 10.53 65.01 -21.04
C ARG A 835 11.99 64.74 -20.64
N SER A 836 12.78 64.10 -21.52
CA SER A 836 14.16 63.64 -21.24
C SER A 836 14.27 62.72 -20.03
N ALA A 837 13.22 61.92 -19.76
CA ALA A 837 13.22 60.93 -18.70
C ALA A 837 14.08 59.71 -19.08
N THR A 838 14.61 59.01 -18.08
CA THR A 838 15.33 57.73 -18.26
C THR A 838 14.56 56.58 -17.62
N PHE A 839 14.59 55.41 -18.26
CA PHE A 839 14.04 54.16 -17.72
C PHE A 839 15.19 53.17 -17.56
N THR A 840 15.33 52.58 -16.38
CA THR A 840 16.41 51.63 -16.08
C THR A 840 15.87 50.47 -15.26
N ALA A 841 16.03 49.24 -15.78
CA ALA A 841 15.75 48.03 -15.04
C ALA A 841 16.98 47.60 -14.23
N VAL A 842 16.78 47.23 -12.98
CA VAL A 842 17.82 46.83 -12.03
C VAL A 842 17.49 45.44 -11.47
N ASP A 843 18.42 44.50 -11.63
CA ASP A 843 18.33 43.14 -11.08
C ASP A 843 19.60 42.82 -10.26
N LEU A 844 19.46 42.77 -8.94
CA LEU A 844 20.58 42.48 -8.03
C LEU A 844 21.15 41.07 -8.26
N HIS A 845 20.33 40.11 -8.67
CA HIS A 845 20.79 38.74 -8.94
C HIS A 845 21.76 38.70 -10.13
N SER A 846 21.46 39.45 -11.20
CA SER A 846 22.38 39.63 -12.33
C SER A 846 23.67 40.34 -11.92
N LEU A 847 23.57 41.35 -11.05
CA LEU A 847 24.75 42.04 -10.52
C LEU A 847 25.65 41.10 -9.71
N LEU A 848 25.07 40.27 -8.84
CA LEU A 848 25.80 39.28 -8.05
C LEU A 848 26.52 38.25 -8.92
N LYS A 849 25.90 37.83 -10.03
CA LYS A 849 26.46 36.82 -10.95
C LYS A 849 27.51 37.38 -11.91
N LEU A 850 27.32 38.61 -12.41
CA LEU A 850 28.11 39.16 -13.52
C LEU A 850 29.08 40.27 -13.09
N ASP A 851 28.81 40.97 -11.99
CA ASP A 851 29.65 42.04 -11.44
C ASP A 851 29.70 41.97 -9.91
N LEU A 852 30.39 40.93 -9.45
CA LEU A 852 30.59 40.64 -8.04
C LEU A 852 31.30 41.77 -7.30
N LYS A 853 32.18 42.52 -7.97
CA LYS A 853 32.93 43.65 -7.37
C LYS A 853 31.99 44.79 -6.97
N THR A 854 31.04 45.14 -7.83
CA THR A 854 30.03 46.15 -7.50
C THR A 854 29.14 45.66 -6.36
N THR A 855 28.74 44.39 -6.38
CA THR A 855 27.94 43.80 -5.30
C THR A 855 28.65 43.87 -3.95
N ALA A 856 29.93 43.48 -3.90
CA ALA A 856 30.75 43.57 -2.69
C ALA A 856 30.86 45.01 -2.18
N ARG A 857 31.11 45.98 -3.08
CA ARG A 857 31.22 47.40 -2.71
C ARG A 857 29.91 47.94 -2.13
N VAL A 858 28.78 47.64 -2.75
CA VAL A 858 27.45 48.08 -2.28
C VAL A 858 27.14 47.44 -0.92
N LEU A 859 27.36 46.13 -0.77
CA LEU A 859 27.11 45.44 0.49
C LEU A 859 27.98 45.99 1.64
N ASN A 860 29.28 46.21 1.40
CA ASN A 860 30.17 46.82 2.41
C ASN A 860 29.64 48.19 2.86
N HIS A 861 29.23 49.03 1.91
CA HIS A 861 28.72 50.37 2.26
C HIS A 861 27.38 50.32 2.99
N VAL A 862 26.50 49.39 2.65
CA VAL A 862 25.27 49.13 3.43
C VAL A 862 25.62 48.77 4.88
N MET A 863 26.65 47.96 5.09
CA MET A 863 27.09 47.59 6.44
C MET A 863 27.77 48.73 7.19
N GLU A 864 28.46 49.64 6.49
CA GLU A 864 28.95 50.91 7.07
C GLU A 864 27.79 51.78 7.56
N LEU A 865 26.75 51.96 6.74
CA LEU A 865 25.54 52.72 7.12
C LEU A 865 24.84 52.10 8.34
N TRP A 866 24.83 50.76 8.44
CA TRP A 866 24.31 50.07 9.61
C TRP A 866 25.13 50.39 10.86
N GLN A 867 26.46 50.29 10.79
CA GLN A 867 27.35 50.58 11.92
C GLN A 867 27.28 52.04 12.37
N GLN A 868 26.98 52.96 11.45
CA GLN A 868 26.77 54.38 11.72
C GLN A 868 25.35 54.68 12.26
N GLU A 869 24.50 53.67 12.40
CA GLU A 869 23.09 53.78 12.81
C GLU A 869 22.23 54.65 11.88
N GLU A 870 22.68 54.87 10.63
CA GLU A 870 21.92 55.62 9.61
C GLU A 870 20.76 54.80 9.04
N ILE A 871 20.89 53.48 9.06
CA ILE A 871 19.85 52.52 8.66
C ILE A 871 19.53 51.54 9.79
N LYS A 872 18.31 51.04 9.79
CA LYS A 872 17.80 50.01 10.71
C LYS A 872 17.04 48.94 9.93
N ALA A 873 16.89 47.76 10.53
CA ALA A 873 16.23 46.64 9.86
C ALA A 873 14.78 46.99 9.52
N ALA A 874 14.28 46.43 8.41
CA ALA A 874 12.87 46.57 8.08
C ALA A 874 12.00 45.93 9.17
N THR A 875 10.93 46.60 9.57
CA THR A 875 10.08 46.20 10.69
C THR A 875 8.62 45.98 10.27
N PRO A 876 7.95 44.91 10.76
CA PRO A 876 8.54 43.81 11.53
C PRO A 876 9.42 42.90 10.65
N THR A 877 10.33 42.16 11.30
CA THR A 877 10.96 40.98 10.70
C THR A 877 10.15 39.76 11.12
N THR A 878 9.38 39.19 10.20
CA THR A 878 8.57 37.98 10.43
C THR A 878 9.46 36.76 10.28
N VAL A 879 9.60 35.97 11.34
CA VAL A 879 10.45 34.79 11.37
C VAL A 879 9.61 33.52 11.31
N TYR A 880 9.93 32.66 10.36
CA TYR A 880 9.44 31.28 10.27
C TYR A 880 10.63 30.33 10.41
N ASN A 881 10.39 29.06 10.73
CA ASN A 881 11.40 28.01 10.62
C ASN A 881 11.19 27.18 9.35
N TYR A 882 12.07 26.21 9.07
CA TYR A 882 11.94 25.40 7.87
C TYR A 882 10.70 24.48 7.87
N SER A 883 10.16 24.14 9.04
CA SER A 883 8.87 23.42 9.13
C SER A 883 7.69 24.22 8.59
N GLN A 884 7.77 25.54 8.60
CA GLN A 884 6.72 26.45 8.15
C GLN A 884 7.06 27.10 6.80
N ILE A 885 7.94 26.50 6.01
CA ILE A 885 8.43 27.10 4.77
C ILE A 885 7.29 27.34 3.77
N GLU A 886 6.34 26.42 3.64
CA GLU A 886 5.17 26.57 2.74
C GLU A 886 4.27 27.74 3.15
N GLU A 887 4.07 27.94 4.45
CA GLU A 887 3.32 29.08 5.01
C GLU A 887 4.02 30.40 4.67
N ALA A 888 5.35 30.45 4.80
CA ALA A 888 6.14 31.63 4.49
C ALA A 888 6.08 32.00 2.99
N PHE A 889 6.17 31.02 2.09
CA PHE A 889 5.99 31.23 0.65
C PHE A 889 4.59 31.73 0.31
N SER A 890 3.56 31.15 0.95
CA SER A 890 2.16 31.53 0.78
C SER A 890 1.87 32.95 1.27
N LEU A 891 2.39 33.34 2.43
CA LEU A 891 2.27 34.69 2.98
C LEU A 891 2.86 35.75 2.03
N LEU A 892 4.03 35.45 1.46
CA LEU A 892 4.69 36.36 0.53
C LEU A 892 3.93 36.45 -0.80
N GLN A 893 3.42 35.34 -1.32
CA GLN A 893 2.59 35.30 -2.53
C GLN A 893 1.32 36.15 -2.40
N GLN A 894 0.65 36.10 -1.25
CA GLN A 894 -0.58 36.84 -0.99
C GLN A 894 -0.33 38.35 -0.83
N GLY A 895 0.93 38.78 -0.67
CA GLY A 895 1.29 40.19 -0.44
C GLY A 895 0.83 40.73 0.91
N GLY A 896 0.50 39.84 1.86
CA GLY A 896 0.02 40.18 3.20
C GLY A 896 1.11 40.70 4.14
N HIS A 897 2.36 40.29 3.93
CA HIS A 897 3.47 40.66 4.81
C HIS A 897 3.77 42.17 4.89
N ILE A 898 4.33 42.58 6.03
CA ILE A 898 4.93 43.89 6.29
C ILE A 898 6.40 43.64 6.64
N GLY A 899 7.31 44.45 6.12
CA GLY A 899 8.75 44.29 6.37
C GLY A 899 9.32 43.06 5.67
N LYS A 900 10.14 42.29 6.38
CA LYS A 900 10.95 41.19 5.83
C LYS A 900 10.52 39.84 6.39
N VAL A 901 10.47 38.82 5.54
CA VAL A 901 10.27 37.41 5.96
C VAL A 901 11.62 36.70 5.97
N VAL A 902 11.93 36.02 7.08
CA VAL A 902 13.18 35.29 7.29
C VAL A 902 12.86 33.87 7.74
N LEU A 903 13.57 32.90 7.19
CA LEU A 903 13.49 31.49 7.52
C LEU A 903 14.70 31.09 8.38
N THR A 904 14.45 30.49 9.53
CA THR A 904 15.49 29.90 10.40
C THR A 904 15.61 28.41 10.14
N ALA A 905 16.83 27.89 10.18
CA ALA A 905 17.13 26.48 9.96
C ALA A 905 17.55 25.83 11.29
N ASN A 906 16.62 25.15 11.97
CA ASN A 906 16.92 24.43 13.21
C ASN A 906 17.08 22.93 12.94
N GLU A 907 17.90 22.25 13.75
CA GLU A 907 18.12 20.80 13.59
C GLU A 907 16.81 20.00 13.80
N ASP A 908 15.92 20.48 14.67
CA ASP A 908 14.65 19.83 15.03
C ASP A 908 13.48 20.17 14.10
N ASP A 909 13.69 21.03 13.09
CA ASP A 909 12.63 21.39 12.14
C ASP A 909 12.20 20.16 11.34
N VAL A 910 10.94 19.75 11.45
CA VAL A 910 10.36 18.68 10.62
C VAL A 910 10.09 19.22 9.23
N VAL A 911 10.74 18.63 8.22
CA VAL A 911 10.61 19.02 6.81
C VAL A 911 10.43 17.79 5.92
N ASN A 912 9.87 17.98 4.73
CA ASN A 912 9.76 16.92 3.74
C ASN A 912 11.13 16.66 3.09
N VAL A 913 11.78 15.54 3.44
CA VAL A 913 13.07 15.13 2.88
C VAL A 913 12.88 13.96 1.93
N VAL A 914 13.48 14.01 0.75
CA VAL A 914 13.58 12.82 -0.13
C VAL A 914 14.59 11.87 0.51
N PRO A 915 14.19 10.66 0.94
CA PRO A 915 15.12 9.72 1.56
C PRO A 915 16.17 9.25 0.56
N LYS A 916 17.37 8.91 1.04
CA LYS A 916 18.39 8.27 0.20
C LYS A 916 17.76 7.03 -0.46
N PRO A 917 17.93 6.82 -1.77
CA PRO A 917 17.58 5.54 -2.39
C PRO A 917 18.21 4.41 -1.58
N ARG A 918 17.48 3.31 -1.34
CA ARG A 918 18.05 2.13 -0.69
C ARG A 918 19.33 1.76 -1.42
N ALA A 919 20.41 1.53 -0.67
CA ALA A 919 21.71 1.20 -1.23
C ALA A 919 21.54 0.08 -2.27
N SER A 920 22.03 0.32 -3.49
CA SER A 920 22.04 -0.70 -4.53
C SER A 920 22.75 -1.95 -4.01
N ILE A 921 22.23 -3.14 -4.34
CA ILE A 921 22.93 -4.40 -4.10
C ILE A 921 24.34 -4.25 -4.67
N LYS A 922 25.36 -4.40 -3.83
CA LYS A 922 26.76 -4.42 -4.28
C LYS A 922 27.20 -5.86 -4.44
N LEU A 923 27.53 -6.22 -5.67
CA LEU A 923 28.16 -7.48 -5.99
C LEU A 923 29.63 -7.43 -5.59
N ARG A 924 30.17 -8.59 -5.21
CA ARG A 924 31.55 -8.73 -4.76
C ARG A 924 32.50 -8.57 -5.94
N GLU A 925 33.48 -7.70 -5.78
CA GLU A 925 34.51 -7.44 -6.79
C GLU A 925 35.49 -8.62 -6.92
N ASP A 926 35.65 -9.43 -5.85
CA ASP A 926 36.56 -10.58 -5.78
C ASP A 926 35.93 -11.92 -6.21
N ALA A 927 34.76 -11.88 -6.85
CA ALA A 927 34.01 -13.07 -7.26
C ALA A 927 33.67 -13.07 -8.77
N SER A 928 33.28 -14.25 -9.27
CA SER A 928 32.79 -14.46 -10.63
C SER A 928 31.30 -14.81 -10.67
N TYR A 929 30.60 -14.37 -11.72
CA TYR A 929 29.17 -14.63 -11.89
C TYR A 929 28.87 -15.29 -13.24
N VAL A 930 28.09 -16.37 -13.22
CA VAL A 930 27.76 -17.18 -14.41
C VAL A 930 26.42 -16.73 -15.00
N LEU A 931 26.41 -16.47 -16.31
CA LEU A 931 25.22 -16.17 -17.11
C LEU A 931 25.05 -17.29 -18.16
N SER A 932 24.18 -18.26 -17.87
CA SER A 932 23.84 -19.34 -18.79
C SER A 932 22.74 -18.89 -19.75
N GLY A 933 22.94 -19.07 -21.06
CA GLY A 933 22.17 -18.35 -22.07
C GLY A 933 22.46 -16.85 -22.06
N GLY A 934 23.66 -16.45 -21.64
CA GLY A 934 24.00 -15.08 -21.25
C GLY A 934 23.85 -14.02 -22.35
N PHE A 935 23.82 -14.42 -23.63
CA PHE A 935 23.59 -13.53 -24.76
C PHE A 935 22.12 -13.36 -25.15
N GLY A 936 21.19 -14.02 -24.46
CA GLY A 936 19.76 -13.79 -24.61
C GLY A 936 19.37 -12.36 -24.20
N GLY A 937 18.33 -11.79 -24.83
CA GLY A 937 17.97 -10.37 -24.67
C GLY A 937 17.84 -9.90 -23.21
N LEU A 938 17.23 -10.72 -22.35
CA LEU A 938 17.13 -10.46 -20.91
C LEU A 938 18.50 -10.49 -20.21
N CYS A 939 19.26 -11.57 -20.41
CA CYS A 939 20.56 -11.75 -19.78
C CYS A 939 21.57 -10.67 -20.16
N ARG A 940 21.50 -10.09 -21.37
CA ARG A 940 22.34 -8.96 -21.77
C ARG A 940 22.09 -7.71 -20.91
N SER A 941 20.82 -7.38 -20.67
CA SER A 941 20.46 -6.26 -19.80
C SER A 941 20.85 -6.53 -18.34
N VAL A 942 20.67 -7.77 -17.89
CA VAL A 942 21.10 -8.20 -16.55
C VAL A 942 22.61 -8.07 -16.38
N ALA A 943 23.42 -8.48 -17.37
CA ALA A 943 24.87 -8.37 -17.33
C ALA A 943 25.34 -6.91 -17.17
N LYS A 944 24.75 -5.97 -17.93
CA LYS A 944 25.03 -4.53 -17.79
C LYS A 944 24.65 -4.01 -16.39
N SER A 945 23.50 -4.45 -15.87
CA SER A 945 23.06 -4.09 -14.51
C SER A 945 24.02 -4.62 -13.43
N MET A 946 24.47 -5.87 -13.55
CA MET A 946 25.42 -6.48 -12.63
C MET A 946 26.76 -5.74 -12.61
N ALA A 947 27.24 -5.28 -13.77
CA ALA A 947 28.44 -4.45 -13.85
C ALA A 947 28.29 -3.12 -13.09
N LEU A 948 27.14 -2.44 -13.23
CA LEU A 948 26.83 -1.22 -12.47
C LEU A 948 26.68 -1.47 -10.96
N GLN A 949 26.35 -2.70 -10.58
CA GLN A 949 26.26 -3.15 -9.20
C GLN A 949 27.60 -3.62 -8.62
N GLY A 950 28.70 -3.54 -9.38
CA GLY A 950 30.06 -3.82 -8.89
C GLY A 950 30.64 -5.19 -9.28
N ALA A 951 29.95 -5.99 -10.10
CA ALA A 951 30.54 -7.24 -10.60
C ALA A 951 31.74 -6.94 -11.51
N GLN A 952 32.91 -7.49 -11.18
CA GLN A 952 34.14 -7.32 -11.97
C GLN A 952 34.41 -8.48 -12.94
N ASN A 953 33.84 -9.67 -12.70
CA ASN A 953 34.11 -10.88 -13.47
C ASN A 953 32.80 -11.58 -13.88
N LEU A 954 32.56 -11.71 -15.19
CA LEU A 954 31.38 -12.35 -15.76
C LEU A 954 31.76 -13.53 -16.67
N ILE A 955 31.07 -14.65 -16.52
CA ILE A 955 31.24 -15.89 -17.29
C ILE A 955 29.98 -16.12 -18.13
N PHE A 956 30.11 -16.17 -19.44
CA PHE A 956 29.00 -16.40 -20.37
C PHE A 956 29.05 -17.83 -20.90
N LEU A 957 27.98 -18.61 -20.66
CA LEU A 957 27.80 -19.95 -21.23
C LEU A 957 26.75 -19.88 -22.34
N SER A 958 27.13 -20.21 -23.56
CA SER A 958 26.25 -20.18 -24.74
C SER A 958 26.66 -21.23 -25.74
N ARG A 959 25.70 -21.92 -26.37
CA ARG A 959 25.98 -22.94 -27.40
C ARG A 959 26.70 -22.42 -28.63
N SER A 960 26.60 -21.12 -28.92
CA SER A 960 27.21 -20.50 -30.10
C SER A 960 28.33 -19.53 -29.75
N GLY A 961 28.74 -19.46 -28.48
CA GLY A 961 29.68 -18.44 -27.99
C GLY A 961 29.22 -17.00 -28.31
N ALA A 962 30.18 -16.11 -28.56
CA ALA A 962 29.97 -14.70 -28.92
C ALA A 962 29.90 -14.48 -30.45
N SER A 963 29.12 -15.31 -31.14
CA SER A 963 29.05 -15.29 -32.61
C SER A 963 28.13 -14.22 -33.20
N SER A 964 27.20 -13.67 -32.41
CA SER A 964 26.25 -12.63 -32.88
C SER A 964 26.75 -11.21 -32.61
N ASP A 965 26.38 -10.26 -33.47
CA ASP A 965 26.74 -8.85 -33.33
C ASP A 965 26.34 -8.28 -31.96
N ALA A 966 25.13 -8.61 -31.48
CA ALA A 966 24.64 -8.18 -30.17
C ALA A 966 25.42 -8.79 -28.99
N ALA A 967 26.00 -9.99 -29.16
CA ALA A 967 26.88 -10.59 -28.15
C ALA A 967 28.25 -9.90 -28.12
N GLN A 968 28.80 -9.59 -29.30
CA GLN A 968 30.07 -8.88 -29.42
C GLN A 968 29.98 -7.45 -28.87
N GLU A 969 28.91 -6.72 -29.20
CA GLU A 969 28.63 -5.39 -28.68
C GLU A 969 28.54 -5.37 -27.14
N LEU A 970 27.83 -6.34 -26.55
CA LEU A 970 27.75 -6.46 -25.08
C LEU A 970 29.14 -6.66 -24.45
N ILE A 971 29.97 -7.53 -25.02
CA ILE A 971 31.31 -7.80 -24.49
C ILE A 971 32.19 -6.56 -24.61
N GLU A 972 32.10 -5.82 -25.72
CA GLU A 972 32.83 -4.56 -25.88
C GLU A 972 32.39 -3.51 -24.86
N ASP A 973 31.07 -3.35 -24.65
CA ASP A 973 30.54 -2.44 -23.64
C ASP A 973 31.02 -2.79 -22.23
N LEU A 974 30.97 -4.07 -21.85
CA LEU A 974 31.44 -4.53 -20.54
C LEU A 974 32.95 -4.34 -20.38
N LYS A 975 33.74 -4.56 -21.44
CA LYS A 975 35.18 -4.26 -21.44
C LYS A 975 35.47 -2.77 -21.27
N ARG A 976 34.69 -1.89 -21.90
CA ARG A 976 34.81 -0.42 -21.70
C ARG A 976 34.47 -0.01 -20.27
N MET A 977 33.61 -0.76 -19.59
CA MET A 977 33.30 -0.60 -18.16
C MET A 977 34.37 -1.22 -17.23
N GLY A 978 35.42 -1.84 -17.78
CA GLY A 978 36.50 -2.48 -17.02
C GLY A 978 36.22 -3.91 -16.58
N ILE A 979 35.14 -4.54 -17.04
CA ILE A 979 34.72 -5.87 -16.60
C ILE A 979 35.45 -6.98 -17.36
N ARG A 980 35.99 -7.96 -16.62
CA ARG A 980 36.58 -9.16 -17.19
C ARG A 980 35.47 -10.13 -17.63
N CYS A 981 35.45 -10.49 -18.91
CA CYS A 981 34.45 -11.39 -19.49
C CYS A 981 35.12 -12.63 -20.09
N GLU A 982 34.70 -13.82 -19.66
CA GLU A 982 35.07 -15.11 -20.27
C GLU A 982 33.85 -15.71 -20.97
N VAL A 983 34.02 -16.26 -22.18
CA VAL A 983 32.93 -16.78 -22.99
C VAL A 983 33.25 -18.22 -23.41
N PHE A 984 32.35 -19.14 -23.11
CA PHE A 984 32.51 -20.56 -23.45
C PHE A 984 31.37 -21.05 -24.35
N GLU A 985 31.76 -21.76 -25.40
CA GLU A 985 30.83 -22.52 -26.23
C GLU A 985 30.37 -23.76 -25.46
N CYS A 986 29.22 -23.65 -24.79
CA CYS A 986 28.78 -24.63 -23.80
C CYS A 986 27.26 -24.85 -23.87
N ASP A 987 26.86 -26.09 -24.12
CA ASP A 987 25.51 -26.56 -23.83
C ASP A 987 25.47 -27.05 -22.37
N VAL A 988 24.78 -26.31 -21.50
CA VAL A 988 24.72 -26.64 -20.07
C VAL A 988 23.97 -27.96 -19.79
N SER A 989 23.21 -28.49 -20.75
CA SER A 989 22.54 -29.79 -20.61
C SER A 989 23.49 -30.99 -20.80
N ASP A 990 24.66 -30.77 -21.41
CA ASP A 990 25.75 -31.73 -21.52
C ASP A 990 26.72 -31.57 -20.32
N ASP A 991 26.84 -32.62 -19.52
CA ASP A 991 27.67 -32.64 -18.32
C ASP A 991 29.17 -32.58 -18.63
N GLY A 992 29.60 -33.28 -19.69
CA GLY A 992 31.00 -33.28 -20.13
C GLY A 992 31.45 -31.91 -20.61
N VAL A 993 30.63 -31.24 -21.42
CA VAL A 993 30.92 -29.90 -21.95
C VAL A 993 30.92 -28.85 -20.82
N LEU A 994 29.93 -28.90 -19.91
CA LEU A 994 29.89 -27.97 -18.77
C LEU A 994 31.11 -28.13 -17.85
N LEU A 995 31.50 -29.37 -17.54
CA LEU A 995 32.70 -29.63 -16.73
C LEU A 995 33.98 -29.12 -17.41
N ALA A 996 34.09 -29.25 -18.73
CA ALA A 996 35.22 -28.71 -19.49
C ALA A 996 35.27 -27.17 -19.42
N ALA A 997 34.11 -26.51 -19.56
CA ALA A 997 34.01 -25.05 -19.43
C ALA A 997 34.39 -24.56 -18.02
N LEU A 998 33.92 -25.23 -16.98
CA LEU A 998 34.26 -24.90 -15.59
C LEU A 998 35.76 -25.08 -15.30
N ARG A 999 36.39 -26.16 -15.79
CA ARG A 999 37.85 -26.33 -15.68
C ARG A 999 38.61 -25.23 -16.40
N SER A 1000 38.14 -24.82 -17.57
CA SER A 1000 38.74 -23.73 -18.35
C SER A 1000 38.64 -22.38 -17.62
N CYS A 1001 37.57 -22.15 -16.84
CA CYS A 1001 37.43 -20.98 -15.97
C CYS A 1001 38.48 -20.97 -14.84
N GLU A 1002 38.73 -22.13 -14.23
CA GLU A 1002 39.76 -22.27 -13.18
C GLU A 1002 41.16 -22.04 -13.76
N GLU A 1003 41.45 -22.61 -14.94
CA GLU A 1003 42.72 -22.46 -15.64
C GLU A 1003 43.00 -21.03 -16.10
N SER A 1004 41.97 -20.27 -16.48
CA SER A 1004 42.10 -18.85 -16.82
C SER A 1004 42.31 -17.94 -15.60
N GLY A 1005 42.26 -18.50 -14.38
CA GLY A 1005 42.44 -17.76 -13.13
C GLY A 1005 41.24 -16.85 -12.81
N MET A 1006 40.02 -17.26 -13.15
CA MET A 1006 38.82 -16.57 -12.70
C MET A 1006 38.64 -16.74 -11.18
N PRO A 1007 38.22 -15.69 -10.45
CA PRO A 1007 37.86 -15.82 -9.05
C PRO A 1007 36.72 -16.82 -8.82
N LYS A 1008 36.51 -17.23 -7.56
CA LYS A 1008 35.47 -18.18 -7.20
C LYS A 1008 34.08 -17.73 -7.69
N ILE A 1009 33.32 -18.67 -8.25
CA ILE A 1009 31.95 -18.42 -8.67
C ILE A 1009 31.06 -18.20 -7.45
N ALA A 1010 30.40 -17.05 -7.39
CA ALA A 1010 29.52 -16.65 -6.29
C ALA A 1010 28.05 -16.54 -6.69
N GLY A 1011 27.71 -16.56 -7.98
CA GLY A 1011 26.31 -16.54 -8.37
C GLY A 1011 26.09 -17.01 -9.79
N VAL A 1012 24.87 -17.46 -10.05
CA VAL A 1012 24.43 -17.90 -11.37
C VAL A 1012 23.06 -17.36 -11.72
N ILE A 1013 22.91 -16.95 -12.98
CA ILE A 1013 21.65 -16.63 -13.62
C ILE A 1013 21.49 -17.58 -14.80
N GLN A 1014 20.51 -18.47 -14.68
CA GLN A 1014 20.15 -19.44 -15.70
C GLN A 1014 19.01 -18.88 -16.55
N GLY A 1015 19.36 -18.41 -17.75
CA GLY A 1015 18.42 -17.92 -18.76
C GLY A 1015 18.48 -18.72 -20.06
N ALA A 1016 19.13 -19.89 -20.08
CA ALA A 1016 19.16 -20.75 -21.25
C ALA A 1016 17.76 -21.27 -21.58
N THR A 1017 17.29 -21.00 -22.79
CA THR A 1017 16.00 -21.46 -23.29
C THR A 1017 16.11 -21.83 -24.76
N GLN A 1018 15.28 -22.78 -25.19
CA GLN A 1018 15.10 -23.13 -26.58
C GLN A 1018 13.60 -23.31 -26.83
N LEU A 1019 13.08 -22.58 -27.81
CA LEU A 1019 11.67 -22.65 -28.20
C LEU A 1019 11.52 -23.60 -29.38
N LYS A 1020 10.57 -24.53 -29.26
CA LYS A 1020 10.18 -25.53 -30.26
C LYS A 1020 8.65 -25.60 -30.30
N ASP A 1021 8.05 -24.50 -30.70
CA ASP A 1021 6.60 -24.31 -30.60
C ASP A 1021 5.88 -25.19 -31.62
N SER A 1022 5.01 -26.06 -31.11
CA SER A 1022 4.14 -26.94 -31.88
C SER A 1022 2.90 -27.28 -31.05
N ALA A 1023 1.80 -27.64 -31.71
CA ALA A 1023 0.64 -28.16 -30.98
C ALA A 1023 0.99 -29.52 -30.37
N PHE A 1024 0.51 -29.79 -29.15
CA PHE A 1024 0.94 -30.98 -28.38
C PHE A 1024 0.65 -32.31 -29.09
N ASP A 1025 -0.43 -32.37 -29.88
CA ASP A 1025 -0.83 -33.52 -30.69
C ASP A 1025 0.12 -33.84 -31.86
N SER A 1026 0.87 -32.84 -32.32
CA SER A 1026 1.80 -32.90 -33.45
C SER A 1026 3.26 -32.69 -33.03
N MET A 1027 3.51 -32.45 -31.73
CA MET A 1027 4.84 -32.31 -31.16
C MET A 1027 5.61 -33.62 -31.23
N SER A 1028 6.81 -33.57 -31.80
CA SER A 1028 7.73 -34.70 -31.81
C SER A 1028 8.38 -34.89 -30.43
N LEU A 1029 8.74 -36.13 -30.09
CA LEU A 1029 9.51 -36.42 -28.87
C LEU A 1029 10.85 -35.65 -28.85
N GLU A 1030 11.48 -35.50 -30.01
CA GLU A 1030 12.74 -34.76 -30.16
C GLU A 1030 12.57 -33.26 -29.83
N ASP A 1031 11.49 -32.63 -30.30
CA ASP A 1031 11.20 -31.23 -30.01
C ASP A 1031 10.85 -31.02 -28.53
N TYR A 1032 10.10 -31.94 -27.92
CA TYR A 1032 9.81 -31.93 -26.48
C TYR A 1032 11.11 -31.98 -25.64
N GLN A 1033 11.99 -32.95 -25.95
CA GLN A 1033 13.26 -33.11 -25.26
C GLN A 1033 14.18 -31.90 -25.47
N ALA A 1034 14.25 -31.35 -26.68
CA ALA A 1034 15.06 -30.17 -26.99
C ALA A 1034 14.61 -28.93 -26.21
N ALA A 1035 13.29 -28.74 -26.00
CA ALA A 1035 12.77 -27.64 -25.21
C ALA A 1035 13.06 -27.78 -23.70
N LEU A 1036 13.00 -29.01 -23.17
CA LEU A 1036 13.26 -29.29 -21.76
C LEU A 1036 14.74 -29.30 -21.38
N ALA A 1037 15.61 -29.77 -22.27
CA ALA A 1037 17.04 -29.97 -22.00
C ALA A 1037 17.74 -28.78 -21.31
N PRO A 1038 17.67 -27.54 -21.81
CA PRO A 1038 18.38 -26.41 -21.18
C PRO A 1038 17.77 -26.00 -19.83
N LYS A 1039 16.45 -26.16 -19.63
CA LYS A 1039 15.74 -25.72 -18.42
C LYS A 1039 15.79 -26.75 -17.30
N VAL A 1040 15.63 -28.04 -17.61
CA VAL A 1040 15.55 -29.12 -16.61
C VAL A 1040 16.94 -29.70 -16.37
N ARG A 1041 17.50 -30.36 -17.39
CA ARG A 1041 18.82 -31.01 -17.30
C ARG A 1041 19.93 -29.98 -17.11
N GLY A 1042 19.88 -28.86 -17.83
CA GLY A 1042 20.84 -27.77 -17.69
C GLY A 1042 20.86 -27.17 -16.29
N SER A 1043 19.69 -26.88 -15.71
CA SER A 1043 19.62 -26.35 -14.34
C SER A 1043 20.04 -27.38 -13.29
N TRP A 1044 19.75 -28.66 -13.51
CA TRP A 1044 20.23 -29.76 -12.66
C TRP A 1044 21.76 -29.88 -12.71
N ASN A 1045 22.37 -29.83 -13.89
CA ASN A 1045 23.82 -29.86 -14.05
C ASN A 1045 24.48 -28.64 -13.36
N LEU A 1046 23.93 -27.44 -13.51
CA LEU A 1046 24.39 -26.25 -12.80
C LEU A 1046 24.24 -26.41 -11.28
N HIS A 1047 23.14 -27.03 -10.81
CA HIS A 1047 22.97 -27.35 -9.40
C HIS A 1047 24.08 -28.29 -8.90
N GLU A 1048 24.39 -29.36 -9.65
CA GLU A 1048 25.35 -30.40 -9.26
C GLU A 1048 26.79 -29.87 -9.25
N TYR A 1049 27.20 -29.18 -10.32
CA TYR A 1049 28.61 -28.88 -10.57
C TYR A 1049 29.08 -27.50 -10.10
N LEU A 1050 28.17 -26.54 -9.86
CA LEU A 1050 28.56 -25.25 -9.27
C LEU A 1050 28.78 -25.36 -7.75
N PRO A 1051 29.54 -24.42 -7.15
CA PRO A 1051 29.68 -24.33 -5.70
C PRO A 1051 28.32 -24.30 -4.99
N LYS A 1052 28.25 -24.86 -3.78
CA LYS A 1052 27.01 -24.87 -3.00
C LYS A 1052 26.84 -23.56 -2.19
N ASP A 1053 27.94 -22.87 -1.89
CA ASP A 1053 27.98 -21.61 -1.14
C ASP A 1053 27.91 -20.37 -2.05
N LEU A 1054 27.02 -20.40 -3.05
CA LEU A 1054 26.73 -19.23 -3.88
C LEU A 1054 25.99 -18.18 -3.03
N ASP A 1055 26.10 -16.91 -3.41
CA ASP A 1055 25.30 -15.80 -2.90
C ASP A 1055 23.87 -15.86 -3.50
N PHE A 1056 23.73 -16.28 -4.77
CA PHE A 1056 22.44 -16.46 -5.43
C PHE A 1056 22.46 -17.52 -6.54
N PHE A 1057 21.28 -18.12 -6.78
CA PHE A 1057 21.01 -19.01 -7.92
C PHE A 1057 19.66 -18.62 -8.50
N ILE A 1058 19.65 -17.88 -9.60
CA ILE A 1058 18.43 -17.33 -10.19
C ILE A 1058 18.12 -18.09 -11.48
N MET A 1059 16.89 -18.57 -11.63
CA MET A 1059 16.41 -19.20 -12.85
C MET A 1059 15.32 -18.34 -13.47
N LEU A 1060 15.49 -17.98 -14.75
CA LEU A 1060 14.48 -17.25 -15.50
C LEU A 1060 13.55 -18.28 -16.15
N SER A 1061 12.27 -18.25 -15.79
CA SER A 1061 11.26 -19.17 -16.30
C SER A 1061 10.04 -18.41 -16.81
N SER A 1062 9.15 -19.16 -17.44
CA SER A 1062 7.82 -18.74 -17.89
C SER A 1062 6.77 -19.75 -17.45
N SER A 1063 7.14 -20.69 -16.56
CA SER A 1063 6.31 -21.81 -16.09
C SER A 1063 6.88 -22.46 -14.82
N ASN A 1064 5.99 -23.02 -14.00
CA ASN A 1064 6.23 -23.55 -12.65
C ASN A 1064 7.21 -24.75 -12.55
N ALA A 1065 7.58 -25.37 -13.67
CA ALA A 1065 8.44 -26.55 -13.72
C ALA A 1065 9.82 -26.36 -13.04
N VAL A 1066 10.40 -25.17 -13.19
CA VAL A 1066 11.75 -24.84 -12.66
C VAL A 1066 11.68 -24.44 -11.17
N ASP A 1067 10.49 -24.15 -10.66
CA ASP A 1067 10.28 -23.81 -9.24
C ASP A 1067 10.60 -24.97 -8.31
N ALA A 1068 10.32 -26.19 -8.73
CA ALA A 1068 10.59 -27.38 -7.92
C ALA A 1068 12.08 -27.46 -7.53
N LEU A 1069 13.00 -27.14 -8.46
CA LEU A 1069 14.43 -27.11 -8.16
C LEU A 1069 14.80 -25.96 -7.22
N ALA A 1070 14.17 -24.79 -7.36
CA ALA A 1070 14.41 -23.67 -6.47
C ALA A 1070 14.01 -24.01 -5.02
N HIS A 1071 12.84 -24.62 -4.85
CA HIS A 1071 12.38 -25.11 -3.56
C HIS A 1071 13.29 -26.22 -3.00
N TYR A 1072 13.67 -27.21 -3.82
CA TYR A 1072 14.57 -28.31 -3.44
C TYR A 1072 15.91 -27.79 -2.88
N ARG A 1073 16.47 -26.74 -3.51
CA ARG A 1073 17.69 -26.06 -3.04
C ARG A 1073 17.48 -25.35 -1.71
N ARG A 1074 16.41 -24.55 -1.59
CA ARG A 1074 16.09 -23.82 -0.35
C ARG A 1074 15.84 -24.76 0.83
N ALA A 1075 15.18 -25.89 0.61
CA ALA A 1075 14.95 -26.92 1.64
C ALA A 1075 16.26 -27.51 2.20
N ARG A 1076 17.38 -27.39 1.45
CA ARG A 1076 18.72 -27.81 1.86
C ARG A 1076 19.61 -26.66 2.33
N GLY A 1077 19.03 -25.47 2.55
CA GLY A 1077 19.76 -24.27 2.94
C GLY A 1077 20.60 -23.65 1.83
N LEU A 1078 20.40 -24.05 0.57
CA LEU A 1078 21.09 -23.48 -0.59
C LEU A 1078 20.25 -22.35 -1.21
N PRO A 1079 20.86 -21.24 -1.67
CA PRO A 1079 20.12 -20.17 -2.29
C PRO A 1079 19.59 -20.61 -3.66
N ALA A 1080 18.32 -20.30 -3.91
CA ALA A 1080 17.70 -20.39 -5.22
C ALA A 1080 16.37 -19.63 -5.28
N THR A 1081 16.11 -19.00 -6.42
CA THR A 1081 14.83 -18.36 -6.76
C THR A 1081 14.55 -18.56 -8.26
N THR A 1082 13.30 -18.83 -8.60
CA THR A 1082 12.82 -18.74 -9.98
C THR A 1082 12.08 -17.43 -10.16
N LEU A 1083 12.21 -16.83 -11.33
CA LEU A 1083 11.42 -15.68 -11.75
C LEU A 1083 10.57 -16.10 -12.94
N ASP A 1084 9.27 -16.26 -12.72
CA ASP A 1084 8.29 -16.47 -13.78
C ASP A 1084 7.92 -15.14 -14.42
N LEU A 1085 8.56 -14.86 -15.55
CA LEU A 1085 8.40 -13.60 -16.26
C LEU A 1085 7.17 -13.67 -17.17
N GLY A 1086 6.29 -12.68 -17.04
CA GLY A 1086 5.26 -12.39 -18.05
C GLY A 1086 5.89 -11.84 -19.34
N ASN A 1087 5.06 -11.33 -20.25
CA ASN A 1087 5.54 -10.76 -21.51
C ASN A 1087 6.49 -9.58 -21.28
N VAL A 1088 7.75 -9.71 -21.72
CA VAL A 1088 8.75 -8.63 -21.66
C VAL A 1088 8.85 -7.95 -23.02
N PHE A 1089 8.32 -6.73 -23.12
CA PHE A 1089 8.16 -6.02 -24.40
C PHE A 1089 9.38 -5.21 -24.85
N SER A 1090 10.33 -4.93 -23.95
CA SER A 1090 11.51 -4.11 -24.22
C SER A 1090 12.72 -4.92 -24.70
N VAL A 1091 12.85 -6.17 -24.26
CA VAL A 1091 13.96 -7.08 -24.57
C VAL A 1091 13.47 -8.54 -24.54
N GLY A 1092 14.15 -9.45 -25.23
CA GLY A 1092 13.81 -10.88 -25.26
C GLY A 1092 13.15 -11.33 -26.56
N SER A 1093 12.63 -12.57 -26.58
CA SER A 1093 12.04 -13.19 -27.78
C SER A 1093 10.81 -12.44 -28.29
N THR A 1094 9.98 -11.93 -27.38
CA THR A 1094 8.79 -11.14 -27.70
C THR A 1094 9.15 -9.84 -28.43
N ALA A 1095 10.26 -9.20 -28.06
CA ALA A 1095 10.73 -7.98 -28.73
C ALA A 1095 11.31 -8.25 -30.13
N THR A 1096 11.97 -9.39 -30.34
CA THR A 1096 12.54 -9.78 -31.65
C THR A 1096 11.50 -10.34 -32.61
N ASN A 1097 10.41 -10.93 -32.11
CA ASN A 1097 9.37 -11.60 -32.92
C ASN A 1097 8.03 -10.82 -32.95
N ARG A 1098 8.07 -9.50 -32.77
CA ARG A 1098 6.85 -8.64 -32.70
C ARG A 1098 5.88 -8.83 -33.87
N GLU A 1099 6.38 -9.14 -35.06
CA GLU A 1099 5.57 -9.34 -36.27
C GLU A 1099 4.77 -10.66 -36.28
N THR A 1100 5.11 -11.61 -35.40
CA THR A 1100 4.41 -12.90 -35.27
C THR A 1100 3.37 -12.92 -34.15
N LEU A 1101 3.28 -11.85 -33.34
CA LEU A 1101 2.24 -11.70 -32.33
C LEU A 1101 0.93 -11.32 -33.01
N ASN A 1102 -0.14 -12.03 -32.67
CA ASN A 1102 -1.45 -11.82 -33.26
C ASN A 1102 -1.94 -10.39 -32.91
N PRO A 1103 -2.44 -9.57 -33.84
CA PRO A 1103 -2.88 -8.20 -33.54
C PRO A 1103 -3.95 -8.09 -32.44
N ASN A 1104 -4.68 -9.17 -32.19
CA ASN A 1104 -5.66 -9.25 -31.10
C ASN A 1104 -5.02 -9.33 -29.70
N ASP A 1105 -3.74 -9.70 -29.58
CA ASP A 1105 -3.02 -9.73 -28.30
C ASP A 1105 -2.47 -8.36 -27.88
N LEU A 1106 -2.43 -7.39 -28.82
CA LEU A 1106 -1.91 -6.03 -28.59
C LEU A 1106 -2.98 -5.06 -28.04
N ASN A 1107 -4.27 -5.29 -28.34
CA ASN A 1107 -5.37 -4.43 -27.90
C ASN A 1107 -6.06 -4.90 -26.62
N LYS A 1108 -5.79 -6.13 -26.16
CA LYS A 1108 -6.41 -6.70 -24.96
C LYS A 1108 -5.74 -6.25 -23.65
N SER A 1109 -4.47 -5.83 -23.66
CA SER A 1109 -3.76 -5.49 -22.42
C SER A 1109 -4.19 -4.19 -21.76
N ASP A 1110 -4.85 -3.28 -22.50
CA ASP A 1110 -5.33 -2.00 -21.96
C ASP A 1110 -6.77 -2.09 -21.42
N GLU A 1111 -7.52 -3.15 -21.73
CA GLU A 1111 -8.89 -3.40 -21.21
C GLU A 1111 -8.98 -4.62 -20.25
N GLU A 1112 -8.04 -5.57 -20.28
CA GLU A 1112 -8.11 -6.81 -19.48
C GLU A 1112 -7.63 -6.70 -18.02
N THR A 1113 -7.27 -5.49 -17.53
CA THR A 1113 -7.11 -5.27 -16.08
C THR A 1113 -8.43 -5.15 -15.33
N GLU A 1114 -9.57 -4.99 -16.01
CA GLU A 1114 -10.90 -4.90 -15.38
C GLU A 1114 -11.85 -6.07 -15.69
N ASN A 1115 -11.52 -6.96 -16.62
CA ASN A 1115 -12.31 -8.17 -16.86
C ASN A 1115 -11.41 -9.27 -17.41
N ASN A 1116 -11.18 -10.33 -16.62
CA ASN A 1116 -10.83 -11.64 -17.17
C ASN A 1116 -11.24 -12.76 -16.21
N GLY A 1117 -12.50 -13.17 -16.36
CA GLY A 1117 -12.82 -14.59 -16.40
C GLY A 1117 -12.12 -15.21 -17.62
N ILE A 1118 -11.61 -16.41 -17.45
CA ILE A 1118 -10.95 -17.18 -18.51
C ILE A 1118 -12.00 -17.50 -19.58
N GLU A 1119 -11.88 -16.86 -20.76
CA GLU A 1119 -12.63 -17.24 -21.95
C GLU A 1119 -12.11 -18.57 -22.52
N GLU A 1120 -13.05 -19.50 -22.65
CA GLU A 1120 -12.99 -20.74 -23.39
C GLU A 1120 -12.61 -20.48 -24.86
N LYS A 1121 -11.67 -21.26 -25.40
CA LYS A 1121 -11.66 -21.51 -26.84
C LYS A 1121 -12.64 -22.65 -27.14
N CYS A 1122 -13.83 -22.28 -27.59
CA CYS A 1122 -14.72 -23.17 -28.35
C CYS A 1122 -14.12 -23.45 -29.73
N SER A 1123 -14.14 -24.72 -30.18
CA SER A 1123 -14.28 -25.02 -31.62
C SER A 1123 -14.85 -26.43 -31.85
N CYS A 1124 -16.09 -26.46 -32.36
CA CYS A 1124 -16.87 -27.58 -32.91
C CYS A 1124 -17.40 -28.65 -31.94
#